data_AF-A0A0E4H3I6-F1
#
_entry.id   AF-A0A0E4H3I6-F1
#
_cell.length_a   1.000
_cell.length_b   1.000
_cell.length_c   1.000
_cell.angle_alpha   90.00
_cell.angle_beta   90.00
_cell.angle_gamma   90.00
#
_symmetry.space_group_name_H-M   'P 1'
#
loop_
_entity.id
_entity.type
_entity.pdbx_description
1 polymer ?
#
loop_
_entity_poly.entity_id
_entity_poly.type
_entity_poly.pdbx_seq_one_letter_code
_entity_poly.pdbx_strand_id
1 'polypeptide(L)'
;MNKHIFKNIITLTASATLLSSLACNAPIIVNADDTSLALGPVTPKDTIYQIITDRFSDGNIDNNIPTGFNKELFDGSGKDLKLYQGGDWQGIINKIPYLKEMGITAVWISAPYENRDTEILDYQKDGRVDKWTSFHGYHVRNYYATNKHFGTLNEFKALRDALHENGIKLVIDFVTNHTSRYQNPTANFKAEDGKLYAPDKTDSGKYAIDSEGNPYDFNKDGITENLIADPNNDTKGWFHHEGDRAGDDSRWAFRNKELGSLADFSQENKEVVSFLEGATNYWVGMGIDGLRHDATLHMNPAFVKGLKDNVAEKTTISHFGEYFIGRPDPKYGDYIYFPKQTGVNNLDFEMYRSLTSTFGDFSKSMKDFGEMLQYTQKDYEYENQAVTFIDNHDVTRFGFVQREPKVYNAGLAALLTSRGTPNIYYGTEQYVQPTDASDVSGRVFMDKNSSFNTNTTAYKLIRAISDLRKDNDAIAYGETNVMYSDTDVIVFERKFYDDIVLVAINRRPDQSYTISNVHTNLQNGKYTDHLNGLLNGSEATVSNGVIANLELSGGEVNIWSYKDTSTKAPKIGDVVSTMGRAGNTVYIYGKDFENASSVKFGDVETPILENTGTKIKVQVPTEAVPGYNKITVSSLSGTSNQFDYNVLSGDQTQVVFHVKADTNVGENIYVVGNIPELGDWNPDKCSEAFLNPKHPEWYLPVSVPAGKEIKFKFIKKDASGKVIWEEGIADRSVVSSDDSAGVIDTPIYNWGQ
;
A
#
# COMPACT_ATOMS: atom_id res chain seq x y z
N MET A 1 -38.67 5.01 -50.43
CA MET A 1 -39.40 4.05 -51.29
C MET A 1 -38.41 3.45 -52.29
N ASN A 2 -38.41 2.11 -52.41
CA ASN A 2 -37.77 1.23 -53.41
C ASN A 2 -36.64 1.74 -54.34
N LYS A 3 -35.51 1.01 -54.32
CA LYS A 3 -34.74 0.38 -55.45
C LYS A 3 -33.32 0.07 -54.95
N HIS A 4 -32.65 -1.05 -55.30
CA HIS A 4 -33.07 -2.36 -55.79
C HIS A 4 -32.00 -3.40 -55.39
N ILE A 5 -32.37 -4.67 -55.23
CA ILE A 5 -31.42 -5.78 -54.96
C ILE A 5 -30.95 -6.40 -56.28
N PHE A 6 -29.68 -6.79 -56.36
CA PHE A 6 -29.18 -7.81 -57.30
C PHE A 6 -28.55 -8.98 -56.53
N LYS A 7 -28.60 -10.18 -57.11
CA LYS A 7 -28.17 -11.46 -56.50
C LYS A 7 -27.02 -12.10 -57.27
N ASN A 8 -26.22 -12.90 -56.57
CA ASN A 8 -25.72 -14.24 -56.94
C ASN A 8 -25.45 -14.98 -55.59
N ILE A 9 -25.91 -16.20 -55.25
CA ILE A 9 -26.07 -17.49 -55.97
C ILE A 9 -24.67 -18.10 -56.25
N ILE A 10 -24.27 -19.34 -55.87
CA ILE A 10 -24.88 -20.57 -55.28
C ILE A 10 -24.01 -21.03 -54.05
N THR A 11 -24.17 -22.12 -53.27
CA THR A 11 -25.00 -23.36 -53.27
C THR A 11 -25.30 -23.84 -51.81
N LEU A 12 -25.86 -25.04 -51.61
CA LEU A 12 -25.86 -25.83 -50.35
C LEU A 12 -25.23 -27.21 -50.59
N THR A 13 -24.63 -27.81 -49.56
CA THR A 13 -24.69 -29.27 -49.24
C THR A 13 -24.32 -29.48 -47.76
N ALA A 14 -24.81 -30.56 -47.12
CA ALA A 14 -24.65 -30.81 -45.68
C ALA A 14 -24.47 -32.31 -45.37
N SER A 15 -23.88 -32.65 -44.23
CA SER A 15 -24.24 -33.86 -43.43
C SER A 15 -23.58 -33.94 -42.04
N ALA A 16 -24.43 -34.18 -41.04
CA ALA A 16 -24.27 -35.10 -39.90
C ALA A 16 -23.15 -34.92 -38.83
N THR A 17 -23.60 -34.42 -37.66
CA THR A 17 -23.42 -34.99 -36.30
C THR A 17 -22.03 -35.22 -35.67
N LEU A 18 -21.82 -34.58 -34.51
CA LEU A 18 -21.47 -35.28 -33.27
C LEU A 18 -22.21 -34.65 -32.07
N LEU A 19 -22.24 -35.31 -30.91
CA LEU A 19 -22.95 -34.83 -29.71
C LEU A 19 -22.16 -33.72 -28.99
N SER A 20 -22.87 -32.77 -28.38
CA SER A 20 -22.34 -31.89 -27.33
C SER A 20 -23.18 -32.01 -26.06
N SER A 21 -22.49 -32.13 -24.91
CA SER A 21 -23.10 -32.05 -23.58
C SER A 21 -23.43 -30.60 -23.23
N LEU A 22 -24.54 -30.35 -22.53
CA LEU A 22 -24.84 -29.04 -21.98
C LEU A 22 -23.87 -28.72 -20.83
N ALA A 23 -22.84 -27.93 -21.11
CA ALA A 23 -22.16 -27.13 -20.09
C ALA A 23 -23.00 -25.88 -19.82
N CYS A 24 -23.29 -25.59 -18.55
CA CYS A 24 -24.05 -24.41 -18.17
C CYS A 24 -23.12 -23.19 -18.05
N ASN A 25 -22.77 -22.58 -19.19
CA ASN A 25 -22.01 -21.34 -19.19
C ASN A 25 -22.86 -20.21 -18.56
N ALA A 26 -22.50 -19.79 -17.35
CA ALA A 26 -22.91 -18.49 -16.85
C ALA A 26 -22.37 -17.39 -17.79
N PRO A 27 -23.16 -16.34 -18.09
CA PRO A 27 -22.69 -15.27 -18.96
C PRO A 27 -21.64 -14.42 -18.22
N ILE A 28 -20.41 -14.37 -18.74
CA ILE A 28 -19.41 -13.41 -18.31
C ILE A 28 -19.94 -12.02 -18.72
N ILE A 29 -20.34 -11.21 -17.74
CA ILE A 29 -20.76 -9.83 -17.97
C ILE A 29 -19.50 -8.96 -18.17
N VAL A 30 -19.01 -8.96 -19.40
CA VAL A 30 -18.05 -7.94 -19.85
C VAL A 30 -18.83 -6.64 -20.04
N ASN A 31 -18.74 -5.73 -19.07
CA ASN A 31 -19.19 -4.35 -19.26
C ASN A 31 -18.30 -3.72 -20.35
N ALA A 32 -18.91 -3.24 -21.43
CA ALA A 32 -18.20 -2.88 -22.67
C ALA A 32 -17.75 -1.40 -22.74
N ASP A 33 -17.68 -0.71 -21.59
CA ASP A 33 -17.56 0.75 -21.50
C ASP A 33 -16.26 1.24 -20.81
N ASP A 34 -15.28 0.38 -20.54
CA ASP A 34 -13.95 0.82 -20.09
C ASP A 34 -12.82 0.15 -20.89
N THR A 35 -12.17 0.95 -21.74
CA THR A 35 -11.02 0.56 -22.56
C THR A 35 -9.72 1.17 -22.02
N SER A 36 -9.67 1.52 -20.73
CA SER A 36 -8.48 2.06 -20.09
C SER A 36 -7.27 1.12 -20.16
N LEU A 37 -6.08 1.73 -20.23
CA LEU A 37 -4.80 1.05 -20.43
C LEU A 37 -4.27 0.53 -19.08
N ALA A 38 -4.95 -0.47 -18.52
CA ALA A 38 -4.63 -1.05 -17.21
C ALA A 38 -3.14 -1.43 -17.08
N LEU A 39 -2.37 -0.61 -16.36
CA LEU A 39 -0.91 -0.75 -16.22
C LEU A 39 -0.55 -1.88 -15.26
N GLY A 40 -1.44 -2.19 -14.33
CA GLY A 40 -1.25 -3.22 -13.30
C GLY A 40 -0.50 -2.68 -12.08
N PRO A 41 -0.27 -3.55 -11.08
CA PRO A 41 0.18 -3.13 -9.75
C PRO A 41 1.46 -2.29 -9.77
N VAL A 42 1.58 -1.40 -8.80
CA VAL A 42 2.84 -0.71 -8.45
C VAL A 42 3.86 -1.74 -7.94
N THR A 43 5.09 -1.66 -8.44
CA THR A 43 6.16 -2.66 -8.31
C THR A 43 7.45 -2.01 -7.79
N PRO A 44 8.46 -2.81 -7.41
CA PRO A 44 9.79 -2.31 -7.05
C PRO A 44 10.53 -1.57 -8.18
N LYS A 45 10.04 -1.62 -9.43
CA LYS A 45 10.55 -0.84 -10.57
C LYS A 45 9.96 0.55 -10.71
N ASP A 46 8.86 0.84 -10.01
CA ASP A 46 8.21 2.14 -10.06
C ASP A 46 8.89 3.13 -9.09
N THR A 47 8.63 4.42 -9.32
CA THR A 47 8.89 5.50 -8.37
C THR A 47 7.56 6.20 -8.10
N ILE A 48 7.11 6.19 -6.85
CA ILE A 48 5.86 6.79 -6.39
C ILE A 48 6.11 8.27 -6.08
N TYR A 49 5.16 9.13 -6.44
CA TYR A 49 5.12 10.53 -6.01
C TYR A 49 3.83 10.78 -5.25
N GLN A 50 3.95 11.15 -3.97
CA GLN A 50 2.81 11.34 -3.06
C GLN A 50 2.35 12.79 -3.05
N ILE A 51 1.07 12.99 -3.33
CA ILE A 51 0.41 14.28 -3.53
C ILE A 51 -0.74 14.43 -2.52
N ILE A 52 -0.71 15.48 -1.69
CA ILE A 52 -1.95 16.00 -1.10
C ILE A 52 -2.62 16.85 -2.18
N THR A 53 -3.80 16.44 -2.63
CA THR A 53 -4.47 17.04 -3.79
C THR A 53 -4.66 18.54 -3.60
N ASP A 54 -5.28 18.96 -2.49
CA ASP A 54 -5.49 20.37 -2.10
C ASP A 54 -4.22 21.25 -2.12
N ARG A 55 -3.04 20.65 -1.99
CA ARG A 55 -1.77 21.36 -1.79
C ARG A 55 -0.83 21.29 -2.98
N PHE A 56 -1.30 20.77 -4.12
CA PHE A 56 -0.47 20.60 -5.31
C PHE A 56 -0.66 21.68 -6.36
N SER A 57 -1.81 21.74 -7.03
CA SER A 57 -2.06 22.78 -8.05
C SER A 57 -3.54 22.99 -8.29
N ASP A 58 -3.93 24.25 -8.40
CA ASP A 58 -5.30 24.68 -8.72
C ASP A 58 -5.46 24.65 -10.25
N GLY A 59 -6.22 23.69 -10.76
CA GLY A 59 -6.50 23.51 -12.18
C GLY A 59 -7.86 24.04 -12.63
N ASN A 60 -8.86 24.07 -11.73
CA ASN A 60 -10.23 24.47 -12.01
C ASN A 60 -10.80 25.32 -10.85
N ILE A 61 -10.50 26.64 -10.89
CA ILE A 61 -10.88 27.60 -9.85
C ILE A 61 -12.37 27.64 -9.44
N ASP A 62 -13.27 27.09 -10.27
CA ASP A 62 -14.71 27.06 -10.00
C ASP A 62 -15.09 25.98 -8.96
N ASN A 63 -14.23 24.98 -8.69
CA ASN A 63 -14.43 23.99 -7.63
C ASN A 63 -13.92 24.43 -6.24
N ASN A 64 -13.18 25.55 -6.16
CA ASN A 64 -12.56 26.03 -4.91
C ASN A 64 -13.57 26.30 -3.79
N ILE A 65 -14.74 26.83 -4.14
CA ILE A 65 -15.83 27.16 -3.20
C ILE A 65 -17.14 26.59 -3.79
N PRO A 66 -17.40 25.28 -3.63
CA PRO A 66 -18.59 24.63 -4.17
C PRO A 66 -19.90 25.19 -3.59
N THR A 67 -21.01 24.97 -4.29
CA THR A 67 -22.34 25.37 -3.84
C THR A 67 -22.63 24.86 -2.42
N GLY A 68 -22.94 25.79 -1.50
CA GLY A 68 -23.24 25.50 -0.09
C GLY A 68 -22.01 25.49 0.83
N PHE A 69 -20.79 25.52 0.31
CA PHE A 69 -19.57 25.59 1.12
C PHE A 69 -19.40 26.96 1.81
N ASN A 70 -18.90 26.97 3.05
CA ASN A 70 -18.56 28.23 3.71
C ASN A 70 -17.22 28.76 3.17
N LYS A 71 -17.27 29.85 2.40
CA LYS A 71 -16.09 30.56 1.87
C LYS A 71 -15.02 30.95 2.91
N GLU A 72 -15.33 31.00 4.20
CA GLU A 72 -14.34 31.24 5.27
C GLU A 72 -13.47 30.01 5.58
N LEU A 73 -13.72 28.89 4.90
CA LEU A 73 -12.99 27.63 4.99
C LEU A 73 -12.03 27.41 3.80
N PHE A 74 -11.83 28.46 2.98
CA PHE A 74 -10.90 28.51 1.86
C PHE A 74 -9.97 29.70 2.02
N ASP A 75 -8.66 29.49 1.84
CA ASP A 75 -7.63 30.55 1.82
C ASP A 75 -7.12 30.80 0.40
N GLY A 76 -6.66 29.75 -0.28
CA GLY A 76 -6.07 29.83 -1.62
C GLY A 76 -4.76 30.63 -1.73
N SER A 77 -4.30 31.28 -0.65
CA SER A 77 -3.10 32.11 -0.63
C SER A 77 -1.85 31.41 -0.08
N GLY A 78 -1.96 30.13 0.31
CA GLY A 78 -0.86 29.32 0.82
C GLY A 78 -0.36 29.76 2.20
N LYS A 79 -1.27 30.22 3.09
CA LYS A 79 -0.92 30.76 4.41
C LYS A 79 -1.60 30.02 5.55
N ASP A 80 -2.91 29.79 5.45
CA ASP A 80 -3.63 28.98 6.43
C ASP A 80 -3.61 27.51 6.01
N LEU A 81 -2.59 26.80 6.46
CA LEU A 81 -2.36 25.39 6.12
C LEU A 81 -3.38 24.43 6.77
N LYS A 82 -4.42 24.96 7.43
CA LYS A 82 -5.55 24.20 8.01
C LYS A 82 -6.84 24.29 7.20
N LEU A 83 -6.91 25.23 6.24
CA LEU A 83 -8.06 25.45 5.36
C LEU A 83 -7.83 24.81 3.97
N TYR A 84 -8.87 24.74 3.14
CA TYR A 84 -8.69 24.39 1.74
C TYR A 84 -7.87 25.48 1.00
N GLN A 85 -7.00 25.04 0.11
CA GLN A 85 -6.09 25.84 -0.69
C GLN A 85 -6.39 25.76 -2.19
N GLY A 86 -7.15 24.75 -2.64
CA GLY A 86 -7.71 24.70 -4.00
C GLY A 86 -6.98 23.81 -4.98
N GLY A 87 -6.08 22.95 -4.50
CA GLY A 87 -5.45 21.96 -5.37
C GLY A 87 -6.40 20.83 -5.75
N ASP A 88 -6.44 20.47 -7.03
CA ASP A 88 -7.45 19.57 -7.59
C ASP A 88 -6.90 18.55 -8.61
N TRP A 89 -7.78 17.68 -9.13
CA TRP A 89 -7.37 16.66 -10.09
C TRP A 89 -6.96 17.24 -11.46
N GLN A 90 -7.60 18.34 -11.90
CA GLN A 90 -7.19 19.03 -13.13
C GLN A 90 -5.79 19.64 -13.00
N GLY A 91 -5.41 20.11 -11.81
CA GLY A 91 -4.08 20.55 -11.45
C GLY A 91 -3.07 19.42 -11.52
N ILE A 92 -3.39 18.23 -11.01
CA ILE A 92 -2.53 17.04 -11.17
C ILE A 92 -2.35 16.70 -12.66
N ILE A 93 -3.43 16.66 -13.45
CA ILE A 93 -3.38 16.47 -14.92
C ILE A 93 -2.44 17.49 -15.57
N ASN A 94 -2.56 18.77 -15.22
CA ASN A 94 -1.75 19.86 -15.75
C ASN A 94 -0.24 19.72 -15.44
N LYS A 95 0.14 18.95 -14.41
CA LYS A 95 1.55 18.67 -14.06
C LYS A 95 2.04 17.27 -14.47
N ILE A 96 1.23 16.44 -15.15
CA ILE A 96 1.69 15.13 -15.66
C ILE A 96 3.00 15.22 -16.46
N PRO A 97 3.23 16.22 -17.34
CA PRO A 97 4.53 16.38 -18.00
C PRO A 97 5.71 16.56 -17.02
N TYR A 98 5.53 17.34 -15.95
CA TYR A 98 6.54 17.56 -14.91
C TYR A 98 6.87 16.27 -14.14
N LEU A 99 5.85 15.46 -13.82
CA LEU A 99 6.03 14.16 -13.15
C LEU A 99 6.73 13.16 -14.08
N LYS A 100 6.31 13.09 -15.35
CA LYS A 100 6.87 12.18 -16.37
C LYS A 100 8.30 12.52 -16.75
N GLU A 101 8.65 13.80 -16.87
CA GLU A 101 10.03 14.26 -17.08
C GLU A 101 10.93 13.92 -15.88
N MET A 102 10.40 13.98 -14.65
CA MET A 102 11.09 13.53 -13.43
C MET A 102 11.25 12.00 -13.34
N GLY A 103 10.60 11.23 -14.23
CA GLY A 103 10.69 9.77 -14.27
C GLY A 103 9.73 9.03 -13.34
N ILE A 104 8.79 9.74 -12.71
CA ILE A 104 7.72 9.17 -11.89
C ILE A 104 6.88 8.18 -12.71
N THR A 105 6.44 7.11 -12.06
CA THR A 105 5.68 6.00 -12.68
C THR A 105 4.49 5.53 -11.84
N ALA A 106 4.34 6.03 -10.62
CA ALA A 106 3.11 5.95 -9.84
C ALA A 106 2.85 7.29 -9.13
N VAL A 107 1.59 7.67 -8.98
CA VAL A 107 1.17 8.82 -8.17
C VAL A 107 0.23 8.31 -7.09
N TRP A 108 0.51 8.66 -5.83
CA TRP A 108 -0.35 8.42 -4.69
C TRP A 108 -1.05 9.73 -4.34
N ILE A 109 -2.37 9.80 -4.51
CA ILE A 109 -3.19 10.98 -4.17
C ILE A 109 -3.92 10.82 -2.83
N SER A 110 -4.28 11.96 -2.21
CA SER A 110 -5.29 12.03 -1.14
C SER A 110 -6.55 11.22 -1.44
N ALA A 111 -7.22 10.76 -0.38
CA ALA A 111 -8.49 10.04 -0.47
C ALA A 111 -9.51 10.79 -1.36
N PRO A 112 -10.05 10.16 -2.42
CA PRO A 112 -10.75 10.88 -3.50
C PRO A 112 -12.24 11.12 -3.24
N TYR A 113 -12.79 10.51 -2.19
CA TYR A 113 -14.21 10.52 -1.85
C TYR A 113 -14.60 11.66 -0.91
N GLU A 114 -15.92 11.90 -0.77
CA GLU A 114 -16.42 13.06 -0.04
C GLU A 114 -16.04 13.04 1.46
N ASN A 115 -15.72 14.22 1.96
CA ASN A 115 -15.18 14.49 3.28
C ASN A 115 -16.08 15.49 4.04
N ARG A 116 -15.87 15.64 5.35
CA ARG A 116 -16.60 16.60 6.20
C ARG A 116 -16.25 18.05 5.82
N ASP A 117 -17.10 18.68 5.02
CA ASP A 117 -16.94 20.08 4.59
C ASP A 117 -17.58 21.11 5.54
N THR A 118 -17.56 20.80 6.84
CA THR A 118 -17.89 21.74 7.93
C THR A 118 -16.65 22.02 8.77
N GLU A 119 -16.62 23.16 9.45
CA GLU A 119 -15.48 23.51 10.29
C GLU A 119 -15.27 22.52 11.45
N ILE A 120 -14.01 22.24 11.74
CA ILE A 120 -13.57 21.49 12.92
C ILE A 120 -12.80 22.48 13.80
N LEU A 121 -13.20 22.61 15.08
CA LEU A 121 -12.70 23.64 15.98
C LEU A 121 -11.91 23.03 17.14
N ASP A 122 -10.67 23.47 17.36
CA ASP A 122 -9.87 23.09 18.52
C ASP A 122 -9.65 24.26 19.47
N TYR A 123 -10.11 24.09 20.70
CA TYR A 123 -10.06 25.08 21.77
C TYR A 123 -8.74 24.93 22.56
N GLN A 124 -7.85 25.90 22.40
CA GLN A 124 -6.52 25.88 22.96
C GLN A 124 -6.49 26.47 24.38
N LYS A 125 -5.54 26.01 25.21
CA LYS A 125 -5.43 26.41 26.63
C LYS A 125 -5.12 27.89 26.86
N ASP A 126 -4.66 28.59 25.82
CA ASP A 126 -4.40 30.03 25.77
C ASP A 126 -5.65 30.86 25.39
N GLY A 127 -6.77 30.20 25.04
CA GLY A 127 -8.01 30.82 24.56
C GLY A 127 -8.06 31.03 23.04
N ARG A 128 -7.05 30.60 22.29
CA ARG A 128 -7.09 30.54 20.82
C ARG A 128 -8.05 29.43 20.39
N VAL A 129 -8.71 29.63 19.25
CA VAL A 129 -9.45 28.58 18.56
C VAL A 129 -8.77 28.34 17.22
N ASP A 130 -8.27 27.13 17.02
CA ASP A 130 -7.81 26.69 15.70
C ASP A 130 -9.02 26.21 14.89
N LYS A 131 -9.12 26.68 13.65
CA LYS A 131 -10.12 26.24 12.68
C LYS A 131 -9.45 25.32 11.66
N TRP A 132 -10.09 24.20 11.36
CA TRP A 132 -9.61 23.23 10.37
C TRP A 132 -10.71 22.83 9.38
N THR A 133 -10.27 22.32 8.23
CA THR A 133 -11.08 21.65 7.21
C THR A 133 -10.52 20.29 6.88
N SER A 134 -11.31 19.47 6.20
CA SER A 134 -10.98 18.09 5.83
C SER A 134 -10.14 17.98 4.55
N PHE A 135 -9.35 19.01 4.21
CA PHE A 135 -8.60 19.15 2.94
C PHE A 135 -7.66 17.98 2.62
N HIS A 136 -7.27 17.21 3.63
CA HIS A 136 -6.34 16.08 3.57
C HIS A 136 -7.00 14.79 3.06
N GLY A 137 -8.31 14.62 3.26
CA GLY A 137 -9.09 13.44 2.83
C GLY A 137 -9.46 12.43 3.93
N TYR A 138 -8.99 12.62 5.17
CA TYR A 138 -9.15 11.66 6.28
C TYR A 138 -10.36 11.88 7.20
N HIS A 139 -11.30 12.75 6.82
CA HIS A 139 -12.56 12.91 7.55
C HIS A 139 -13.70 12.49 6.61
N VAL A 140 -13.77 11.20 6.33
CA VAL A 140 -14.73 10.61 5.40
C VAL A 140 -16.17 10.94 5.80
N ARG A 141 -16.95 11.35 4.80
CA ARG A 141 -18.40 11.58 4.89
C ARG A 141 -19.18 10.62 3.99
N ASN A 142 -18.71 10.39 2.75
CA ASN A 142 -19.41 9.55 1.78
C ASN A 142 -18.43 8.95 0.75
N TYR A 143 -18.21 7.63 0.82
CA TYR A 143 -17.30 6.90 -0.07
C TYR A 143 -17.75 6.81 -1.54
N TYR A 144 -19.02 7.05 -1.84
CA TYR A 144 -19.60 6.84 -3.18
C TYR A 144 -19.85 8.15 -3.94
N ALA A 145 -19.55 9.28 -3.31
CA ALA A 145 -19.40 10.60 -3.94
C ALA A 145 -17.92 11.02 -3.93
N THR A 146 -17.52 11.93 -4.81
CA THR A 146 -16.17 12.51 -4.83
C THR A 146 -16.00 13.60 -3.78
N ASN A 147 -14.76 13.94 -3.40
CA ASN A 147 -14.53 15.25 -2.78
C ASN A 147 -14.76 16.34 -3.84
N LYS A 148 -15.82 17.12 -3.66
CA LYS A 148 -16.25 18.20 -4.56
C LYS A 148 -15.22 19.34 -4.72
N HIS A 149 -14.22 19.43 -3.85
CA HIS A 149 -13.08 20.34 -4.00
C HIS A 149 -11.95 19.77 -4.90
N PHE A 150 -11.95 18.47 -5.20
CA PHE A 150 -10.97 17.84 -6.09
C PHE A 150 -11.54 17.58 -7.50
N GLY A 151 -12.86 17.39 -7.61
CA GLY A 151 -13.59 17.30 -8.88
C GLY A 151 -14.81 16.37 -8.83
N THR A 152 -15.48 16.23 -9.97
CA THR A 152 -16.55 15.27 -10.26
C THR A 152 -16.02 13.85 -10.49
N LEU A 153 -16.89 12.83 -10.49
CA LEU A 153 -16.50 11.46 -10.83
C LEU A 153 -15.93 11.33 -12.26
N ASN A 154 -16.30 12.24 -13.16
CA ASN A 154 -15.75 12.29 -14.51
C ASN A 154 -14.33 12.89 -14.54
N GLU A 155 -14.05 13.91 -13.73
CA GLU A 155 -12.69 14.46 -13.57
C GLU A 155 -11.74 13.44 -12.90
N PHE A 156 -12.22 12.60 -11.98
CA PHE A 156 -11.44 11.48 -11.45
C PHE A 156 -11.01 10.48 -12.55
N LYS A 157 -11.94 10.11 -13.44
CA LYS A 157 -11.65 9.22 -14.58
C LYS A 157 -10.70 9.90 -15.57
N ALA A 158 -10.88 11.18 -15.84
CA ALA A 158 -9.96 11.95 -16.69
C ALA A 158 -8.53 12.00 -16.09
N LEU A 159 -8.39 12.09 -14.77
CA LEU A 159 -7.09 12.00 -14.09
C LEU A 159 -6.46 10.61 -14.28
N ARG A 160 -7.20 9.54 -14.00
CA ARG A 160 -6.77 8.15 -14.23
C ARG A 160 -6.30 7.96 -15.67
N ASP A 161 -7.15 8.30 -16.64
CA ASP A 161 -6.88 8.08 -18.06
C ASP A 161 -5.66 8.88 -18.52
N ALA A 162 -5.54 10.15 -18.13
CA ALA A 162 -4.36 10.97 -18.45
C ALA A 162 -3.07 10.44 -17.81
N LEU A 163 -3.13 9.85 -16.60
CA LEU A 163 -1.99 9.17 -15.98
C LEU A 163 -1.63 7.88 -16.74
N HIS A 164 -2.62 7.04 -17.04
CA HIS A 164 -2.46 5.77 -17.77
C HIS A 164 -1.91 5.96 -19.19
N GLU A 165 -2.43 6.91 -19.96
CA GLU A 165 -1.88 7.33 -21.27
C GLU A 165 -0.41 7.75 -21.19
N ASN A 166 0.03 8.23 -20.02
CA ASN A 166 1.39 8.65 -19.78
C ASN A 166 2.28 7.56 -19.15
N GLY A 167 1.76 6.36 -18.90
CA GLY A 167 2.49 5.27 -18.25
C GLY A 167 2.71 5.49 -16.76
N ILE A 168 1.82 6.24 -16.11
CA ILE A 168 1.84 6.52 -14.68
C ILE A 168 0.64 5.84 -14.02
N LYS A 169 0.90 5.06 -12.97
CA LYS A 169 -0.11 4.34 -12.18
C LYS A 169 -0.81 5.28 -11.19
N LEU A 170 -2.09 5.05 -10.93
CA LEU A 170 -2.86 5.79 -9.92
C LEU A 170 -3.06 4.94 -8.66
N VAL A 171 -2.47 5.40 -7.55
CA VAL A 171 -2.75 4.93 -6.19
C VAL A 171 -3.61 5.97 -5.49
N ILE A 172 -4.64 5.53 -4.77
CA ILE A 172 -5.42 6.40 -3.89
C ILE A 172 -5.16 6.06 -2.44
N ASP A 173 -5.29 7.06 -1.57
CA ASP A 173 -5.49 6.84 -0.15
C ASP A 173 -6.86 6.24 0.13
N PHE A 174 -6.94 5.35 1.11
CA PHE A 174 -8.18 4.66 1.46
C PHE A 174 -8.28 4.37 2.96
N VAL A 175 -9.22 5.06 3.60
CA VAL A 175 -9.52 4.97 5.02
C VAL A 175 -10.57 3.91 5.25
N THR A 176 -10.24 2.87 6.01
CA THR A 176 -11.20 1.86 6.50
C THR A 176 -11.24 1.76 8.02
N ASN A 177 -10.46 2.57 8.72
CA ASN A 177 -10.46 2.63 10.19
C ASN A 177 -11.62 3.46 10.75
N HIS A 178 -11.92 4.63 10.17
CA HIS A 178 -12.83 5.60 10.77
C HIS A 178 -13.58 6.42 9.71
N THR A 179 -14.63 7.14 10.12
CA THR A 179 -15.29 8.16 9.29
C THR A 179 -14.61 9.53 9.48
N SER A 180 -15.06 10.30 10.46
CA SER A 180 -14.56 11.64 10.79
C SER A 180 -14.73 11.92 12.28
N ARG A 181 -14.22 13.08 12.74
CA ARG A 181 -14.35 13.51 14.13
C ARG A 181 -15.81 13.59 14.57
N TYR A 182 -16.17 12.78 15.56
CA TYR A 182 -17.52 12.72 16.13
C TYR A 182 -17.62 13.27 17.57
N GLN A 183 -16.48 13.46 18.24
CA GLN A 183 -16.39 14.13 19.53
C GLN A 183 -15.22 15.11 19.55
N ASN A 184 -15.35 16.17 20.36
CA ASN A 184 -14.34 17.20 20.47
C ASN A 184 -13.51 17.06 21.77
N PRO A 185 -12.34 16.40 21.75
CA PRO A 185 -11.47 16.26 22.92
C PRO A 185 -10.99 17.59 23.52
N THR A 186 -11.03 18.70 22.77
CA THR A 186 -10.69 20.04 23.31
C THR A 186 -11.88 20.73 24.00
N ALA A 187 -13.11 20.27 23.75
CA ALA A 187 -14.34 20.79 24.33
C ALA A 187 -15.08 19.73 25.18
N ASN A 188 -14.33 19.01 26.03
CA ASN A 188 -14.83 17.97 26.94
C ASN A 188 -15.63 16.86 26.24
N PHE A 189 -15.15 16.38 25.08
CA PHE A 189 -15.76 15.29 24.30
C PHE A 189 -17.21 15.59 23.87
N LYS A 190 -17.55 16.87 23.70
CA LYS A 190 -18.84 17.28 23.12
C LYS A 190 -19.01 16.67 21.73
N ALA A 191 -20.18 16.09 21.47
CA ALA A 191 -20.60 15.58 20.17
C ALA A 191 -20.40 16.59 19.02
N GLU A 192 -19.88 16.08 17.92
CA GLU A 192 -19.79 16.67 16.59
C GLU A 192 -20.50 15.76 15.56
N ASP A 193 -20.03 15.71 14.31
CA ASP A 193 -20.72 15.03 13.22
C ASP A 193 -20.39 13.52 13.17
N GLY A 194 -19.29 13.12 12.53
CA GLY A 194 -18.86 11.71 12.43
C GLY A 194 -19.72 10.82 11.52
N LYS A 195 -20.78 11.37 10.90
CA LYS A 195 -21.80 10.60 10.20
C LYS A 195 -21.33 10.10 8.83
N LEU A 196 -21.85 8.94 8.46
CA LEU A 196 -21.59 8.27 7.20
C LEU A 196 -22.83 8.35 6.31
N TYR A 197 -22.62 8.76 5.06
CA TYR A 197 -23.66 8.90 4.04
C TYR A 197 -23.32 8.08 2.79
N ALA A 198 -24.32 7.88 1.94
CA ALA A 198 -24.14 7.44 0.55
C ALA A 198 -25.18 8.14 -0.35
N PRO A 199 -24.93 8.29 -1.67
CA PRO A 199 -25.92 8.82 -2.60
C PRO A 199 -27.19 7.98 -2.61
N ASP A 200 -28.26 8.58 -3.11
CA ASP A 200 -29.48 7.87 -3.49
C ASP A 200 -29.19 6.67 -4.42
N LYS A 201 -30.10 5.69 -4.48
CA LYS A 201 -30.01 4.56 -5.42
C LYS A 201 -31.20 4.52 -6.35
N THR A 202 -30.90 4.36 -7.63
CA THR A 202 -31.89 4.12 -8.69
C THR A 202 -32.60 2.78 -8.48
N ASP A 203 -33.74 2.57 -9.16
CA ASP A 203 -34.46 1.28 -9.21
C ASP A 203 -33.58 0.09 -9.64
N SER A 204 -32.43 0.35 -10.28
CA SER A 204 -31.45 -0.66 -10.70
C SER A 204 -30.41 -1.04 -9.61
N GLY A 205 -30.48 -0.44 -8.43
CA GLY A 205 -29.51 -0.61 -7.34
C GLY A 205 -28.19 0.17 -7.51
N LYS A 206 -27.96 0.78 -8.69
CA LYS A 206 -26.85 1.72 -8.93
C LYS A 206 -27.09 3.04 -8.20
N TYR A 207 -26.01 3.64 -7.68
CA TYR A 207 -26.01 4.99 -7.13
C TYR A 207 -26.49 6.02 -8.16
N ALA A 208 -27.25 7.01 -7.70
CA ALA A 208 -27.82 8.10 -8.49
C ALA A 208 -26.74 9.15 -8.78
N ILE A 209 -25.86 8.83 -9.73
CA ILE A 209 -24.88 9.76 -10.30
C ILE A 209 -25.38 10.26 -11.65
N ASP A 210 -25.27 11.57 -11.90
CA ASP A 210 -25.70 12.23 -13.14
C ASP A 210 -24.69 12.05 -14.30
N SER A 211 -24.96 12.68 -15.45
CA SER A 211 -24.08 12.67 -16.63
C SER A 211 -22.75 13.39 -16.39
N GLU A 212 -22.75 14.37 -15.49
CA GLU A 212 -21.65 15.26 -15.14
C GLU A 212 -20.71 14.63 -14.09
N GLY A 213 -21.19 13.64 -13.33
CA GLY A 213 -20.42 12.88 -12.34
C GLY A 213 -20.74 13.22 -10.89
N ASN A 214 -21.91 13.81 -10.61
CA ASN A 214 -22.36 14.24 -9.28
C ASN A 214 -23.53 13.39 -8.74
N PRO A 215 -23.68 13.23 -7.42
CA PRO A 215 -24.90 12.72 -6.80
C PRO A 215 -26.14 13.58 -7.12
N TYR A 216 -27.29 12.95 -7.37
CA TYR A 216 -28.57 13.64 -7.51
C TYR A 216 -29.70 12.98 -6.68
N ASP A 217 -30.70 13.80 -6.33
CA ASP A 217 -31.93 13.38 -5.67
C ASP A 217 -32.81 12.58 -6.67
N PHE A 218 -32.84 11.26 -6.53
CA PHE A 218 -33.61 10.35 -7.38
C PHE A 218 -35.03 10.16 -6.83
N ASN A 219 -35.16 10.05 -5.50
CA ASN A 219 -36.39 9.71 -4.79
C ASN A 219 -37.38 10.91 -4.66
N LYS A 220 -36.85 12.14 -4.67
CA LYS A 220 -37.52 13.46 -4.62
C LYS A 220 -38.04 13.89 -3.25
N ASP A 221 -37.34 13.52 -2.19
CA ASP A 221 -37.53 14.07 -0.84
C ASP A 221 -36.82 15.42 -0.60
N GLY A 222 -35.92 15.83 -1.50
CA GLY A 222 -35.12 17.05 -1.41
C GLY A 222 -33.70 16.87 -0.86
N ILE A 223 -33.24 15.63 -0.70
CA ILE A 223 -31.90 15.28 -0.21
C ILE A 223 -31.21 14.35 -1.24
N THR A 224 -29.95 14.63 -1.56
CA THR A 224 -29.16 13.84 -2.53
C THR A 224 -28.52 12.57 -1.95
N GLU A 225 -28.66 12.36 -0.63
CA GLU A 225 -27.87 11.41 0.15
C GLU A 225 -28.65 10.81 1.32
N ASN A 226 -28.44 9.53 1.56
CA ASN A 226 -29.04 8.77 2.64
C ASN A 226 -28.04 8.63 3.80
N LEU A 227 -28.51 8.81 5.04
CA LEU A 227 -27.74 8.51 6.24
C LEU A 227 -27.57 6.98 6.38
N ILE A 228 -26.32 6.52 6.46
CA ILE A 228 -25.97 5.11 6.62
C ILE A 228 -25.72 4.78 8.09
N ALA A 229 -24.89 5.57 8.77
CA ALA A 229 -24.55 5.39 10.17
C ALA A 229 -24.31 6.73 10.87
N ASP A 230 -24.65 6.82 12.15
CA ASP A 230 -24.47 8.00 13.00
C ASP A 230 -23.84 7.57 14.33
N PRO A 231 -22.57 7.91 14.61
CA PRO A 231 -21.90 7.45 15.84
C PRO A 231 -22.50 8.08 17.10
N ASN A 232 -23.29 9.15 16.99
CA ASN A 232 -24.04 9.73 18.12
C ASN A 232 -25.38 9.02 18.39
N ASN A 233 -25.79 8.09 17.52
CA ASN A 233 -27.05 7.33 17.62
C ASN A 233 -26.87 5.90 17.07
N ASP A 234 -25.75 5.27 17.41
CA ASP A 234 -25.34 3.98 16.84
C ASP A 234 -26.12 2.80 17.45
N THR A 235 -27.36 2.66 17.01
CA THR A 235 -28.26 1.56 17.38
C THR A 235 -27.90 0.22 16.73
N LYS A 236 -26.84 0.17 15.90
CA LYS A 236 -26.41 -1.02 15.14
C LYS A 236 -25.01 -1.53 15.49
N GLY A 237 -24.22 -0.79 16.25
CA GLY A 237 -22.82 -1.13 16.53
C GLY A 237 -21.93 -1.00 15.29
N TRP A 238 -22.16 0.01 14.44
CA TRP A 238 -21.27 0.32 13.32
C TRP A 238 -19.91 0.87 13.79
N PHE A 239 -19.86 1.43 14.99
CA PHE A 239 -18.67 2.03 15.57
C PHE A 239 -18.29 1.41 16.92
N HIS A 240 -17.03 1.51 17.27
CA HIS A 240 -16.57 1.28 18.64
C HIS A 240 -16.91 2.48 19.54
N HIS A 241 -17.17 2.21 20.82
CA HIS A 241 -17.53 3.20 21.83
C HIS A 241 -16.71 2.99 23.13
N GLU A 242 -15.44 2.61 22.96
CA GLU A 242 -14.51 2.27 24.05
C GLU A 242 -13.62 3.47 24.46
N GLY A 243 -13.83 4.65 23.85
CA GLY A 243 -13.22 5.93 24.15
C GLY A 243 -11.90 6.17 23.42
N ASP A 244 -11.47 7.44 23.33
CA ASP A 244 -10.19 7.83 22.73
C ASP A 244 -9.01 7.03 23.31
N ARG A 245 -8.18 6.48 22.41
CA ARG A 245 -7.04 5.64 22.76
C ARG A 245 -6.03 6.37 23.65
N ALA A 246 -5.82 7.66 23.41
CA ALA A 246 -4.79 8.49 24.02
C ALA A 246 -3.42 7.77 24.11
N GLY A 247 -3.00 7.37 25.31
CA GLY A 247 -1.73 6.67 25.59
C GLY A 247 -1.86 5.17 25.89
N ASP A 248 -3.00 4.54 25.57
CA ASP A 248 -3.21 3.10 25.76
C ASP A 248 -2.56 2.29 24.63
N ASP A 249 -1.28 1.98 24.79
CA ASP A 249 -0.47 1.19 23.85
C ASP A 249 -0.73 -0.33 23.91
N SER A 250 -1.83 -0.77 24.52
CA SER A 250 -2.25 -2.17 24.43
C SER A 250 -2.79 -2.51 23.03
N ARG A 251 -2.52 -3.74 22.58
CA ARG A 251 -2.94 -4.23 21.24
C ARG A 251 -4.44 -4.39 21.06
N TRP A 252 -5.19 -4.48 22.16
CA TRP A 252 -6.63 -4.32 22.11
C TRP A 252 -6.99 -2.85 21.84
N ALA A 253 -6.52 -1.93 22.69
CA ALA A 253 -6.87 -0.52 22.59
C ALA A 253 -6.50 0.07 21.23
N PHE A 254 -5.30 -0.18 20.70
CA PHE A 254 -4.95 0.41 19.41
C PHE A 254 -5.78 -0.12 18.23
N ARG A 255 -6.51 -1.25 18.35
CA ARG A 255 -7.43 -1.78 17.32
C ARG A 255 -8.93 -1.61 17.62
N ASN A 256 -9.31 -1.00 18.75
CA ASN A 256 -10.70 -0.98 19.25
C ASN A 256 -11.09 0.35 19.93
N LYS A 257 -10.22 1.37 19.91
CA LYS A 257 -10.44 2.68 20.55
C LYS A 257 -10.16 3.81 19.57
N GLU A 258 -10.93 4.88 19.70
CA GLU A 258 -10.90 5.99 18.76
C GLU A 258 -9.51 6.62 18.63
N LEU A 259 -9.01 6.68 17.39
CA LEU A 259 -7.81 7.44 17.05
C LEU A 259 -8.15 8.93 17.02
N GLY A 260 -7.84 9.67 18.09
CA GLY A 260 -8.04 11.13 18.13
C GLY A 260 -9.51 11.57 18.09
N SER A 261 -10.42 10.74 18.63
CA SER A 261 -11.87 10.97 18.65
C SER A 261 -12.52 11.04 17.25
N LEU A 262 -11.91 10.35 16.28
CA LEU A 262 -12.51 9.95 15.01
C LEU A 262 -13.43 8.73 15.26
N ALA A 263 -14.63 8.69 14.67
CA ALA A 263 -15.54 7.57 14.88
C ALA A 263 -15.00 6.28 14.24
N ASP A 264 -14.57 5.37 15.10
CA ASP A 264 -13.82 4.14 14.79
C ASP A 264 -14.75 3.01 14.36
N PHE A 265 -14.53 2.40 13.20
CA PHE A 265 -15.41 1.37 12.64
C PHE A 265 -15.29 0.04 13.39
N SER A 266 -16.43 -0.57 13.76
CA SER A 266 -16.42 -1.95 14.23
C SER A 266 -16.31 -2.92 13.05
N GLN A 267 -15.08 -3.34 12.77
CA GLN A 267 -14.72 -4.21 11.65
C GLN A 267 -15.14 -5.68 11.86
N GLU A 268 -15.66 -5.97 13.05
CA GLU A 268 -16.36 -7.20 13.46
C GLU A 268 -17.86 -7.14 13.14
N ASN A 269 -18.38 -6.02 12.64
CA ASN A 269 -19.77 -5.90 12.22
C ASN A 269 -19.93 -6.18 10.72
N LYS A 270 -20.72 -7.21 10.38
CA LYS A 270 -21.04 -7.59 8.99
C LYS A 270 -21.52 -6.42 8.12
N GLU A 271 -22.34 -5.50 8.65
CA GLU A 271 -22.82 -4.37 7.85
C GLU A 271 -21.67 -3.41 7.48
N VAL A 272 -20.74 -3.18 8.41
CA VAL A 272 -19.53 -2.37 8.20
C VAL A 272 -18.61 -3.03 7.19
N VAL A 273 -18.31 -4.32 7.36
CA VAL A 273 -17.46 -5.08 6.41
C VAL A 273 -18.04 -5.01 5.00
N SER A 274 -19.33 -5.31 4.84
CA SER A 274 -20.01 -5.30 3.53
C SER A 274 -19.99 -3.91 2.88
N PHE A 275 -20.15 -2.85 3.69
CA PHE A 275 -20.11 -1.48 3.21
C PHE A 275 -18.70 -1.05 2.78
N LEU A 276 -17.66 -1.39 3.55
CA LEU A 276 -16.26 -1.04 3.25
C LEU A 276 -15.67 -1.87 2.11
N GLU A 277 -16.04 -3.15 1.99
CA GLU A 277 -15.78 -3.97 0.81
C GLU A 277 -16.44 -3.32 -0.42
N GLY A 278 -17.72 -2.96 -0.35
CA GLY A 278 -18.44 -2.27 -1.41
C GLY A 278 -17.80 -0.93 -1.81
N ALA A 279 -17.35 -0.15 -0.82
CA ALA A 279 -16.73 1.16 -1.02
C ALA A 279 -15.37 1.03 -1.72
N THR A 280 -14.50 0.15 -1.20
CA THR A 280 -13.18 -0.13 -1.82
C THR A 280 -13.36 -0.60 -3.25
N ASN A 281 -14.31 -1.52 -3.49
CA ASN A 281 -14.64 -2.03 -4.81
C ASN A 281 -15.20 -0.99 -5.78
N TYR A 282 -15.87 0.06 -5.30
CA TYR A 282 -16.34 1.13 -6.16
C TYR A 282 -15.17 1.86 -6.82
N TRP A 283 -14.13 2.18 -6.04
CA TRP A 283 -12.91 2.85 -6.53
C TRP A 283 -11.97 1.91 -7.29
N VAL A 284 -11.84 0.65 -6.87
CA VAL A 284 -11.16 -0.40 -7.66
C VAL A 284 -11.86 -0.59 -9.02
N GLY A 285 -13.20 -0.53 -9.04
CA GLY A 285 -14.01 -0.55 -10.26
C GLY A 285 -13.87 0.71 -11.14
N MET A 286 -13.24 1.78 -10.64
CA MET A 286 -12.82 2.92 -11.45
C MET A 286 -11.41 2.73 -12.02
N GLY A 287 -10.72 1.59 -11.85
CA GLY A 287 -9.46 1.30 -12.54
C GLY A 287 -8.21 1.95 -11.94
N ILE A 288 -8.14 2.06 -10.61
CA ILE A 288 -6.89 2.37 -9.88
C ILE A 288 -5.90 1.19 -9.92
N ASP A 289 -4.61 1.47 -9.77
CA ASP A 289 -3.52 0.47 -9.79
C ASP A 289 -3.02 0.09 -8.37
N GLY A 290 -3.51 0.77 -7.34
CA GLY A 290 -3.21 0.43 -5.94
C GLY A 290 -3.95 1.27 -4.91
N LEU A 291 -3.82 0.83 -3.65
CA LEU A 291 -4.41 1.43 -2.45
C LEU A 291 -3.32 1.64 -1.40
N ARG A 292 -3.18 2.86 -0.86
CA ARG A 292 -2.58 3.07 0.47
C ARG A 292 -3.70 2.95 1.50
N HIS A 293 -3.60 1.96 2.38
CA HIS A 293 -4.52 1.75 3.48
C HIS A 293 -4.11 2.64 4.65
N ASP A 294 -4.98 3.57 5.03
CA ASP A 294 -4.77 4.41 6.20
C ASP A 294 -4.77 3.60 7.49
N ALA A 295 -3.96 4.02 8.47
CA ALA A 295 -3.99 3.52 9.85
C ALA A 295 -4.03 1.98 10.01
N THR A 296 -3.30 1.18 9.22
CA THR A 296 -3.33 -0.29 9.33
C THR A 296 -2.84 -0.86 10.66
N LEU A 297 -2.05 -0.10 11.43
CA LEU A 297 -1.79 -0.38 12.85
C LEU A 297 -3.09 -0.56 13.65
N HIS A 298 -4.10 0.26 13.34
CA HIS A 298 -5.32 0.43 14.11
C HIS A 298 -6.48 -0.47 13.65
N MET A 299 -6.27 -1.31 12.64
CA MET A 299 -7.32 -2.16 12.08
C MET A 299 -7.18 -3.62 12.48
N ASN A 300 -8.30 -4.35 12.46
CA ASN A 300 -8.37 -5.79 12.63
C ASN A 300 -7.71 -6.50 11.40
N PRO A 301 -6.63 -7.28 11.58
CA PRO A 301 -5.96 -7.95 10.46
C PRO A 301 -6.83 -8.98 9.71
N ALA A 302 -7.85 -9.55 10.35
CA ALA A 302 -8.81 -10.44 9.69
C ALA A 302 -9.67 -9.68 8.67
N PHE A 303 -10.18 -8.50 9.04
CA PHE A 303 -10.86 -7.62 8.10
C PHE A 303 -9.94 -7.18 6.95
N VAL A 304 -8.71 -6.73 7.25
CA VAL A 304 -7.77 -6.28 6.20
C VAL A 304 -7.40 -7.41 5.22
N LYS A 305 -7.21 -8.64 5.70
CA LYS A 305 -7.01 -9.83 4.85
C LYS A 305 -8.25 -10.13 3.99
N GLY A 306 -9.45 -10.09 4.58
CA GLY A 306 -10.72 -10.30 3.89
C GLY A 306 -10.95 -9.28 2.78
N LEU A 307 -10.82 -7.99 3.09
CA LEU A 307 -10.93 -6.88 2.15
C LEU A 307 -9.98 -7.04 0.94
N LYS A 308 -8.77 -7.54 1.18
CA LYS A 308 -7.80 -7.80 0.11
C LYS A 308 -8.18 -9.00 -0.77
N ASP A 309 -8.68 -10.11 -0.20
CA ASP A 309 -9.22 -11.24 -1.00
C ASP A 309 -10.45 -10.81 -1.82
N ASN A 310 -11.30 -9.98 -1.24
CA ASN A 310 -12.49 -9.41 -1.88
C ASN A 310 -12.15 -8.54 -3.10
N VAL A 311 -11.11 -7.69 -3.00
CA VAL A 311 -10.56 -6.95 -4.14
C VAL A 311 -9.93 -7.89 -5.18
N ALA A 312 -9.18 -8.90 -4.73
CA ALA A 312 -8.47 -9.86 -5.60
C ALA A 312 -9.39 -10.73 -6.47
N GLU A 313 -10.68 -10.85 -6.13
CA GLU A 313 -11.71 -11.45 -7.00
C GLU A 313 -11.82 -10.75 -8.35
N LYS A 314 -11.71 -9.41 -8.37
CA LYS A 314 -12.01 -8.58 -9.55
C LYS A 314 -10.75 -8.18 -10.29
N THR A 315 -9.72 -7.78 -9.55
CA THR A 315 -8.42 -7.39 -10.13
C THR A 315 -7.32 -7.45 -9.08
N THR A 316 -6.08 -7.53 -9.53
CA THR A 316 -4.90 -7.60 -8.67
C THR A 316 -4.13 -6.28 -8.79
N ILE A 317 -4.21 -5.48 -7.74
CA ILE A 317 -3.57 -4.17 -7.60
C ILE A 317 -2.61 -4.20 -6.40
N SER A 318 -1.83 -3.13 -6.19
CA SER A 318 -0.92 -3.07 -5.04
C SER A 318 -1.65 -2.60 -3.79
N HIS A 319 -1.38 -3.27 -2.66
CA HIS A 319 -1.85 -2.87 -1.34
C HIS A 319 -0.64 -2.63 -0.44
N PHE A 320 -0.51 -1.41 0.06
CA PHE A 320 0.40 -1.07 1.14
C PHE A 320 -0.33 -0.22 2.19
N GLY A 321 0.15 -0.16 3.42
CA GLY A 321 -0.58 0.45 4.53
C GLY A 321 0.32 1.17 5.53
N GLU A 322 -0.30 2.04 6.31
CA GLU A 322 0.37 2.76 7.37
C GLU A 322 0.35 2.02 8.71
N TYR A 323 1.47 1.40 9.01
CA TYR A 323 1.72 0.80 10.32
C TYR A 323 2.78 1.64 11.06
N PHE A 324 2.36 2.80 11.60
CA PHE A 324 3.21 3.90 12.11
C PHE A 324 4.00 3.52 13.39
N ILE A 325 5.00 2.64 13.27
CA ILE A 325 5.90 2.23 14.36
C ILE A 325 7.35 2.12 13.86
N GLY A 326 8.31 1.92 14.75
CA GLY A 326 9.68 1.54 14.39
C GLY A 326 10.45 1.06 15.62
N ARG A 327 11.59 0.39 15.45
CA ARG A 327 12.44 -0.04 16.55
C ARG A 327 12.85 1.16 17.44
N PRO A 328 12.88 1.00 18.77
CA PRO A 328 12.72 -0.23 19.54
C PRO A 328 11.28 -0.47 20.06
N ASP A 329 10.24 -0.02 19.35
CA ASP A 329 8.84 -0.19 19.80
C ASP A 329 8.49 -1.69 19.97
N PRO A 330 7.86 -2.10 21.10
CA PRO A 330 7.47 -3.50 21.33
C PRO A 330 6.50 -4.06 20.28
N LYS A 331 5.79 -3.19 19.53
CA LYS A 331 4.89 -3.57 18.43
C LYS A 331 5.64 -3.98 17.14
N TYR A 332 6.97 -3.94 17.11
CA TYR A 332 7.76 -4.31 15.92
C TYR A 332 7.53 -5.74 15.42
N GLY A 333 7.20 -6.68 16.32
CA GLY A 333 6.81 -8.04 15.94
C GLY A 333 5.53 -8.08 15.10
N ASP A 334 4.51 -7.34 15.51
CA ASP A 334 3.25 -7.24 14.76
C ASP A 334 3.47 -6.53 13.40
N TYR A 335 4.28 -5.46 13.37
CA TYR A 335 4.61 -4.71 12.15
C TYR A 335 5.23 -5.60 11.06
N ILE A 336 6.24 -6.42 11.38
CA ILE A 336 6.87 -7.30 10.37
C ILE A 336 5.99 -8.51 10.01
N TYR A 337 5.08 -8.92 10.90
CA TYR A 337 4.16 -10.03 10.66
C TYR A 337 2.90 -9.62 9.86
N PHE A 338 2.46 -8.36 9.98
CA PHE A 338 1.22 -7.87 9.36
C PHE A 338 1.17 -8.08 7.82
N PRO A 339 2.24 -7.82 7.03
CA PRO A 339 2.25 -8.16 5.60
C PRO A 339 2.14 -9.65 5.30
N LYS A 340 2.69 -10.51 6.15
CA LYS A 340 2.59 -11.97 6.02
C LYS A 340 1.20 -12.49 6.37
N GLN A 341 0.56 -11.87 7.36
CA GLN A 341 -0.79 -12.20 7.81
C GLN A 341 -1.87 -11.71 6.83
N THR A 342 -1.73 -10.48 6.31
CA THR A 342 -2.79 -9.81 5.53
C THR A 342 -2.54 -9.75 4.02
N GLY A 343 -1.27 -9.82 3.58
CA GLY A 343 -0.88 -9.53 2.20
C GLY A 343 -0.85 -8.03 1.85
N VAL A 344 -0.98 -7.13 2.83
CA VAL A 344 -0.82 -5.68 2.67
C VAL A 344 0.55 -5.28 3.23
N ASN A 345 1.43 -4.74 2.38
CA ASN A 345 2.79 -4.36 2.78
C ASN A 345 2.81 -3.05 3.59
N ASN A 346 3.94 -2.69 4.19
CA ASN A 346 4.05 -1.49 5.02
C ASN A 346 4.69 -0.31 4.27
N LEU A 347 4.30 0.91 4.65
CA LEU A 347 5.18 2.07 4.58
C LEU A 347 6.39 1.84 5.49
N ASP A 348 7.61 2.00 4.96
CA ASP A 348 8.84 1.59 5.63
C ASP A 348 9.39 2.67 6.59
N PHE A 349 8.84 2.68 7.80
CA PHE A 349 9.23 3.63 8.84
C PHE A 349 10.66 3.42 9.35
N GLU A 350 11.29 2.25 9.17
CA GLU A 350 12.72 2.06 9.49
C GLU A 350 13.61 2.82 8.51
N MET A 351 13.30 2.76 7.21
CA MET A 351 14.00 3.54 6.19
C MET A 351 13.90 5.04 6.49
N TYR A 352 12.68 5.56 6.74
CA TYR A 352 12.47 6.96 7.11
C TYR A 352 13.29 7.39 8.34
N ARG A 353 13.19 6.63 9.44
CA ARG A 353 13.90 6.95 10.70
C ARG A 353 15.42 6.87 10.54
N SER A 354 15.91 5.91 9.78
CA SER A 354 17.35 5.73 9.53
C SER A 354 17.91 6.81 8.59
N LEU A 355 17.19 7.20 7.54
CA LEU A 355 17.57 8.33 6.68
C LEU A 355 17.59 9.65 7.45
N THR A 356 16.57 9.91 8.29
CA THR A 356 16.48 11.12 9.12
C THR A 356 17.63 11.20 10.14
N SER A 357 17.95 10.09 10.81
CA SER A 357 19.04 10.07 11.80
C SER A 357 20.45 9.99 11.21
N THR A 358 20.60 9.52 9.97
CA THR A 358 21.91 9.36 9.31
C THR A 358 22.28 10.53 8.40
N PHE A 359 21.32 11.08 7.65
CA PHE A 359 21.53 12.19 6.71
C PHE A 359 20.86 13.50 7.17
N GLY A 360 19.84 13.41 8.03
CA GLY A 360 19.19 14.57 8.63
C GLY A 360 20.05 15.18 9.73
N ASP A 361 19.97 14.62 10.93
CA ASP A 361 20.55 15.20 12.15
C ASP A 361 21.94 14.65 12.55
N PHE A 362 22.45 13.62 11.85
CA PHE A 362 23.72 12.94 12.11
C PHE A 362 23.82 12.25 13.50
N SER A 363 22.69 12.01 14.18
CA SER A 363 22.64 11.27 15.45
C SER A 363 23.01 9.79 15.31
N LYS A 364 22.95 9.25 14.09
CA LYS A 364 23.38 7.90 13.72
C LYS A 364 24.50 7.92 12.67
N SER A 365 25.21 6.81 12.52
CA SER A 365 26.31 6.65 11.55
C SER A 365 25.87 6.02 10.24
N MET A 366 26.69 6.15 9.19
CA MET A 366 26.49 5.41 7.93
C MET A 366 26.53 3.88 8.13
N LYS A 367 27.24 3.40 9.15
CA LYS A 367 27.20 2.01 9.61
C LYS A 367 25.86 1.62 10.26
N ASP A 368 25.22 2.50 11.04
CA ASP A 368 23.84 2.24 11.55
C ASP A 368 22.83 2.10 10.40
N PHE A 369 22.98 2.91 9.34
CA PHE A 369 22.17 2.78 8.11
C PHE A 369 22.44 1.47 7.37
N GLY A 370 23.70 1.06 7.26
CA GLY A 370 24.08 -0.27 6.73
C GLY A 370 23.49 -1.42 7.54
N GLU A 371 23.51 -1.33 8.87
CA GLU A 371 22.88 -2.31 9.77
C GLU A 371 21.35 -2.35 9.63
N MET A 372 20.69 -1.21 9.39
CA MET A 372 19.26 -1.14 9.09
C MET A 372 18.90 -1.87 7.80
N LEU A 373 19.65 -1.64 6.71
CA LEU A 373 19.46 -2.35 5.45
C LEU A 373 19.59 -3.88 5.67
N GLN A 374 20.60 -4.32 6.43
CA GLN A 374 20.85 -5.73 6.69
C GLN A 374 19.80 -6.41 7.59
N TYR A 375 19.30 -5.75 8.64
CA TYR A 375 18.26 -6.38 9.48
C TYR A 375 16.88 -6.32 8.84
N THR A 376 16.53 -5.26 8.11
CA THR A 376 15.21 -5.19 7.43
C THR A 376 15.11 -6.21 6.29
N GLN A 377 16.18 -6.46 5.53
CA GLN A 377 16.27 -7.56 4.56
C GLN A 377 16.03 -8.95 5.17
N LYS A 378 16.32 -9.13 6.47
CA LYS A 378 16.08 -10.39 7.19
C LYS A 378 14.68 -10.46 7.81
N ASP A 379 14.17 -9.33 8.30
CA ASP A 379 12.94 -9.28 9.09
C ASP A 379 11.68 -9.12 8.20
N TYR A 380 11.79 -8.57 6.99
CA TYR A 380 10.67 -8.34 6.08
C TYR A 380 10.50 -9.51 5.08
N GLU A 381 9.37 -10.22 5.15
CA GLU A 381 9.05 -11.36 4.24
C GLU A 381 9.10 -10.97 2.75
N TYR A 382 8.68 -9.74 2.42
CA TYR A 382 8.57 -9.21 1.06
C TYR A 382 9.29 -7.86 0.93
N GLU A 383 10.58 -7.78 1.28
CA GLU A 383 11.34 -6.51 1.41
C GLU A 383 11.22 -5.54 0.22
N ASN A 384 11.11 -6.06 -1.01
CA ASN A 384 11.00 -5.25 -2.22
C ASN A 384 9.62 -4.58 -2.38
N GLN A 385 8.57 -5.12 -1.75
CA GLN A 385 7.21 -4.55 -1.75
C GLN A 385 6.97 -3.52 -0.64
N ALA A 386 7.93 -3.31 0.27
CA ALA A 386 7.87 -2.24 1.27
C ALA A 386 8.01 -0.87 0.57
N VAL A 387 7.17 0.10 0.95
CA VAL A 387 7.16 1.45 0.33
C VAL A 387 8.04 2.39 1.14
N THR A 388 9.22 2.71 0.60
CA THR A 388 10.26 3.49 1.29
C THR A 388 10.09 4.99 1.09
N PHE A 389 10.39 5.79 2.10
CA PHE A 389 10.28 7.26 2.02
C PHE A 389 11.31 7.95 2.93
N ILE A 390 11.50 9.26 2.70
CA ILE A 390 12.40 10.13 3.50
C ILE A 390 11.63 11.22 4.27
N ASP A 391 10.46 11.62 3.76
CA ASP A 391 9.41 12.34 4.45
C ASP A 391 8.03 11.98 3.86
N ASN A 392 6.96 12.29 4.59
CA ASN A 392 5.56 12.12 4.19
C ASN A 392 4.72 13.27 4.79
N HIS A 393 3.39 13.16 4.77
CA HIS A 393 2.49 14.22 5.24
C HIS A 393 2.32 14.36 6.75
N ASP A 394 2.82 13.43 7.56
CA ASP A 394 2.66 13.40 9.03
C ASP A 394 3.98 13.46 9.81
N VAL A 395 5.11 13.21 9.12
CA VAL A 395 6.45 13.40 9.68
C VAL A 395 7.04 14.73 9.28
N THR A 396 7.98 15.23 10.09
CA THR A 396 8.78 16.41 9.77
C THR A 396 9.43 16.29 8.39
N ARG A 397 9.19 17.26 7.50
CA ARG A 397 9.86 17.35 6.19
C ARG A 397 11.37 17.20 6.32
N PHE A 398 11.98 16.43 5.43
CA PHE A 398 13.43 16.24 5.42
C PHE A 398 14.16 17.58 5.18
N GLY A 399 13.56 18.49 4.40
CA GLY A 399 14.06 19.86 4.18
C GLY A 399 14.00 20.80 5.40
N PHE A 400 13.31 20.41 6.48
CA PHE A 400 13.45 21.09 7.77
C PHE A 400 14.74 20.68 8.47
N VAL A 401 14.98 19.36 8.53
CA VAL A 401 16.06 18.70 9.27
C VAL A 401 17.41 18.89 8.58
N GLN A 402 17.47 18.65 7.26
CA GLN A 402 18.65 18.86 6.43
C GLN A 402 18.44 19.99 5.44
N ARG A 403 19.37 20.95 5.44
CA ARG A 403 19.33 22.14 4.55
C ARG A 403 20.56 22.28 3.67
N GLU A 404 21.64 21.52 3.91
CA GLU A 404 22.81 21.49 3.03
C GLU A 404 22.53 20.61 1.80
N PRO A 405 22.46 21.15 0.58
CA PRO A 405 22.03 20.40 -0.60
C PRO A 405 22.89 19.17 -0.91
N LYS A 406 24.19 19.16 -0.61
CA LYS A 406 25.02 17.96 -0.79
C LYS A 406 24.50 16.78 0.03
N VAL A 407 24.27 17.00 1.33
CA VAL A 407 23.80 15.94 2.24
C VAL A 407 22.36 15.57 1.92
N TYR A 408 21.52 16.55 1.57
CA TYR A 408 20.14 16.31 1.17
C TYR A 408 20.06 15.36 -0.02
N ASN A 409 20.83 15.64 -1.07
CA ASN A 409 20.88 14.80 -2.27
C ASN A 409 21.54 13.44 -2.01
N ALA A 410 22.50 13.34 -1.08
CA ALA A 410 23.06 12.05 -0.65
C ALA A 410 22.01 11.16 0.04
N GLY A 411 21.18 11.70 0.93
CA GLY A 411 20.07 10.98 1.55
C GLY A 411 18.99 10.57 0.54
N LEU A 412 18.66 11.45 -0.41
CA LEU A 412 17.72 11.15 -1.49
C LEU A 412 18.27 10.07 -2.45
N ALA A 413 19.57 10.07 -2.76
CA ALA A 413 20.20 9.01 -3.54
C ALA A 413 20.19 7.66 -2.79
N ALA A 414 20.42 7.68 -1.47
CA ALA A 414 20.33 6.48 -0.62
C ALA A 414 18.92 5.88 -0.63
N LEU A 415 17.86 6.70 -0.52
CA LEU A 415 16.47 6.25 -0.69
C LEU A 415 16.25 5.60 -2.07
N LEU A 416 16.58 6.32 -3.15
CA LEU A 416 16.25 5.92 -4.51
C LEU A 416 16.98 4.65 -4.99
N THR A 417 18.15 4.34 -4.42
CA THR A 417 18.96 3.15 -4.74
C THR A 417 18.75 1.96 -3.79
N SER A 418 18.08 2.14 -2.65
CA SER A 418 17.79 1.07 -1.68
C SER A 418 16.66 0.13 -2.14
N ARG A 419 16.55 -1.03 -1.47
CA ARG A 419 15.43 -1.98 -1.65
C ARG A 419 14.08 -1.39 -1.25
N GLY A 420 13.00 -1.96 -1.76
CA GLY A 420 11.65 -1.42 -1.63
C GLY A 420 11.26 -0.52 -2.81
N THR A 421 10.01 -0.04 -2.82
CA THR A 421 9.50 0.92 -3.81
C THR A 421 9.59 2.35 -3.26
N PRO A 422 10.39 3.26 -3.85
CA PRO A 422 10.59 4.60 -3.32
C PRO A 422 9.36 5.49 -3.57
N ASN A 423 8.92 6.15 -2.50
CA ASN A 423 7.92 7.20 -2.46
C ASN A 423 8.57 8.55 -2.16
N ILE A 424 8.21 9.55 -2.96
CA ILE A 424 8.71 10.93 -2.88
C ILE A 424 7.53 11.83 -2.55
N TYR A 425 7.54 12.46 -1.37
CA TYR A 425 6.51 13.39 -0.98
C TYR A 425 6.65 14.72 -1.72
N TYR A 426 5.54 15.28 -2.21
CA TYR A 426 5.56 16.37 -3.19
C TYR A 426 6.41 17.57 -2.76
N GLY A 427 7.24 18.12 -3.65
CA GLY A 427 8.11 19.27 -3.35
C GLY A 427 9.44 18.94 -2.64
N THR A 428 9.69 17.67 -2.29
CA THR A 428 11.01 17.21 -1.83
C THR A 428 12.08 17.42 -2.92
N GLU A 429 11.71 17.29 -4.19
CA GLU A 429 12.53 17.66 -5.36
C GLU A 429 12.79 19.17 -5.52
N GLN A 430 12.00 20.01 -4.83
CA GLN A 430 12.11 21.46 -4.79
C GLN A 430 12.78 21.98 -3.50
N TYR A 431 13.22 21.06 -2.62
CA TYR A 431 13.77 21.36 -1.30
C TYR A 431 12.82 22.18 -0.42
N VAL A 432 11.54 21.81 -0.34
CA VAL A 432 10.56 22.46 0.56
C VAL A 432 11.09 22.48 2.00
N GLN A 433 11.28 23.68 2.55
CA GLN A 433 11.68 23.92 3.93
C GLN A 433 10.49 24.55 4.69
N PRO A 434 9.80 23.81 5.58
CA PRO A 434 8.71 24.37 6.38
C PRO A 434 9.23 25.33 7.46
N THR A 435 8.33 26.10 8.04
CA THR A 435 8.62 27.08 9.11
C THR A 435 9.08 26.44 10.42
N ASP A 436 8.61 25.23 10.68
CA ASP A 436 8.78 24.46 11.91
C ASP A 436 8.67 22.96 11.61
N ALA A 437 8.78 22.13 12.65
CA ALA A 437 8.84 20.68 12.51
C ALA A 437 7.48 19.97 12.37
N SER A 438 6.34 20.67 12.37
CA SER A 438 5.03 20.03 12.34
C SER A 438 4.68 19.41 10.98
N ASP A 439 3.78 18.43 11.04
CA ASP A 439 3.02 17.89 9.90
C ASP A 439 2.34 19.02 9.13
N VAL A 440 1.60 19.91 9.81
CA VAL A 440 0.86 21.04 9.24
C VAL A 440 1.75 21.90 8.38
N SER A 441 2.89 22.33 8.91
CA SER A 441 3.84 23.19 8.20
C SER A 441 4.53 22.47 7.04
N GLY A 442 4.59 21.13 7.06
CA GLY A 442 5.04 20.30 5.94
C GLY A 442 4.05 20.22 4.76
N ARG A 443 2.77 20.56 4.96
CA ARG A 443 1.68 20.48 3.96
C ARG A 443 1.48 21.79 3.17
N VAL A 444 2.59 22.41 2.72
CA VAL A 444 2.60 23.70 1.97
C VAL A 444 1.92 23.58 0.59
N PHE A 445 1.36 24.67 0.06
CA PHE A 445 0.73 24.69 -1.28
C PHE A 445 1.76 25.01 -2.37
N MET A 446 2.06 24.07 -3.28
CA MET A 446 3.17 24.21 -4.24
C MET A 446 3.09 25.45 -5.13
N ASP A 447 1.92 25.76 -5.71
CA ASP A 447 1.74 26.92 -6.61
C ASP A 447 1.90 28.30 -5.89
N LYS A 448 1.96 28.34 -4.55
CA LYS A 448 2.13 29.58 -3.75
C LYS A 448 3.42 29.60 -2.92
N ASN A 449 3.87 28.45 -2.44
CA ASN A 449 4.95 28.31 -1.46
C ASN A 449 6.21 27.59 -2.03
N SER A 450 6.15 27.06 -3.25
CA SER A 450 7.21 26.26 -3.88
C SER A 450 7.34 26.62 -5.37
N SER A 451 7.80 25.68 -6.21
CA SER A 451 7.84 25.82 -7.67
C SER A 451 7.70 24.48 -8.39
N PHE A 452 7.74 24.50 -9.72
CA PHE A 452 7.83 23.29 -10.57
C PHE A 452 9.12 23.33 -11.42
N ASN A 453 10.24 23.68 -10.77
CA ASN A 453 11.52 23.89 -11.44
C ASN A 453 12.22 22.55 -11.74
N THR A 454 12.22 22.15 -13.01
CA THR A 454 12.91 20.93 -13.50
C THR A 454 14.44 21.01 -13.47
N ASN A 455 15.03 22.16 -13.05
CA ASN A 455 16.47 22.34 -13.03
C ASN A 455 17.18 22.00 -11.72
N THR A 456 16.47 21.71 -10.62
CA THR A 456 17.10 21.35 -9.34
C THR A 456 17.92 20.07 -9.44
N THR A 457 18.96 19.93 -8.60
CA THR A 457 19.75 18.69 -8.52
C THR A 457 18.88 17.51 -8.12
N ALA A 458 17.99 17.68 -7.12
CA ALA A 458 17.08 16.65 -6.67
C ALA A 458 16.13 16.15 -7.78
N TYR A 459 15.52 17.04 -8.56
CA TYR A 459 14.67 16.67 -9.71
C TYR A 459 15.43 15.80 -10.73
N LYS A 460 16.65 16.21 -11.08
CA LYS A 460 17.54 15.49 -12.02
C LYS A 460 18.05 14.17 -11.45
N LEU A 461 18.28 14.11 -10.15
CA LEU A 461 18.70 12.92 -9.41
C LEU A 461 17.60 11.86 -9.37
N ILE A 462 16.37 12.28 -9.04
CA ILE A 462 15.17 11.43 -9.08
C ILE A 462 15.03 10.84 -10.47
N ARG A 463 15.18 11.65 -11.53
CA ARG A 463 15.12 11.16 -12.90
C ARG A 463 16.21 10.13 -13.21
N ALA A 464 17.47 10.44 -12.94
CA ALA A 464 18.60 9.57 -13.27
C ALA A 464 18.50 8.19 -12.60
N ILE A 465 18.04 8.13 -11.34
CA ILE A 465 17.91 6.88 -10.59
C ILE A 465 16.59 6.16 -10.88
N SER A 466 15.49 6.89 -11.16
CA SER A 466 14.22 6.26 -11.58
C SER A 466 14.35 5.54 -12.93
N ASP A 467 15.16 6.04 -13.84
CA ASP A 467 15.46 5.34 -15.09
C ASP A 467 16.40 4.13 -14.85
N LEU A 468 17.37 4.23 -13.94
CA LEU A 468 18.21 3.09 -13.54
C LEU A 468 17.39 1.98 -12.87
N ARG A 469 16.41 2.32 -12.03
CA ARG A 469 15.51 1.39 -11.34
C ARG A 469 14.66 0.55 -12.31
N LYS A 470 14.31 1.11 -13.47
CA LYS A 470 13.58 0.40 -14.53
C LYS A 470 14.50 -0.49 -15.36
N ASP A 471 15.69 0.00 -15.70
CA ASP A 471 16.65 -0.72 -16.52
C ASP A 471 17.37 -1.86 -15.76
N ASN A 472 17.95 -1.58 -14.60
CA ASN A 472 18.78 -2.53 -13.88
C ASN A 472 18.00 -3.23 -12.75
N ASP A 473 17.70 -4.51 -12.97
CA ASP A 473 16.92 -5.36 -12.07
C ASP A 473 17.49 -5.47 -10.65
N ALA A 474 18.78 -5.18 -10.45
CA ALA A 474 19.40 -5.16 -9.13
C ALA A 474 18.82 -4.09 -8.20
N ILE A 475 18.44 -2.92 -8.71
CA ILE A 475 17.82 -1.85 -7.91
C ILE A 475 16.40 -2.22 -7.49
N ALA A 476 15.66 -2.91 -8.36
CA ALA A 476 14.29 -3.32 -8.09
C ALA A 476 14.20 -4.55 -7.18
N TYR A 477 14.99 -5.59 -7.45
CA TYR A 477 14.80 -6.92 -6.87
C TYR A 477 16.02 -7.47 -6.10
N GLY A 478 17.16 -6.77 -6.14
CA GLY A 478 18.42 -7.31 -5.65
C GLY A 478 18.63 -7.17 -4.14
N GLU A 479 19.25 -8.18 -3.54
CA GLU A 479 19.72 -8.17 -2.14
C GLU A 479 20.71 -7.00 -1.90
N THR A 480 20.80 -6.54 -0.65
CA THR A 480 21.65 -5.41 -0.25
C THR A 480 22.88 -5.88 0.55
N ASN A 481 24.06 -5.79 -0.07
CA ASN A 481 25.33 -6.20 0.53
C ASN A 481 26.14 -4.96 0.94
N VAL A 482 26.41 -4.76 2.23
CA VAL A 482 27.25 -3.65 2.71
C VAL A 482 28.73 -4.02 2.54
N MET A 483 29.40 -3.40 1.57
CA MET A 483 30.78 -3.68 1.18
C MET A 483 31.79 -2.88 2.02
N TYR A 484 31.40 -1.69 2.47
CA TYR A 484 32.14 -0.85 3.41
C TYR A 484 31.15 0.02 4.20
N SER A 485 31.41 0.26 5.49
CA SER A 485 30.72 1.32 6.24
C SER A 485 31.54 1.80 7.44
N ASP A 486 31.49 3.11 7.70
CA ASP A 486 32.06 3.72 8.91
C ASP A 486 31.11 4.78 9.50
N THR A 487 31.65 5.81 10.17
CA THR A 487 30.86 6.93 10.67
C THR A 487 30.10 7.68 9.57
N ASP A 488 30.76 7.91 8.42
CA ASP A 488 30.47 8.97 7.46
C ASP A 488 30.47 8.53 5.99
N VAL A 489 30.89 7.31 5.71
CA VAL A 489 30.87 6.70 4.38
C VAL A 489 30.17 5.35 4.42
N ILE A 490 29.39 5.04 3.39
CA ILE A 490 28.93 3.68 3.06
C ILE A 490 29.32 3.36 1.62
N VAL A 491 29.64 2.09 1.37
CA VAL A 491 29.56 1.49 0.04
C VAL A 491 28.70 0.23 0.15
N PHE A 492 27.60 0.17 -0.59
CA PHE A 492 26.74 -1.01 -0.65
C PHE A 492 26.48 -1.44 -2.09
N GLU A 493 26.27 -2.73 -2.27
CA GLU A 493 26.01 -3.37 -3.55
C GLU A 493 24.59 -3.92 -3.55
N ARG A 494 23.77 -3.47 -4.48
CA ARG A 494 22.50 -4.10 -4.84
C ARG A 494 22.77 -5.16 -5.90
N LYS A 495 22.28 -6.38 -5.71
CA LYS A 495 22.63 -7.51 -6.60
C LYS A 495 21.44 -8.43 -6.87
N PHE A 496 21.05 -8.54 -8.14
CA PHE A 496 20.07 -9.52 -8.62
C PHE A 496 20.77 -10.50 -9.57
N TYR A 497 21.23 -11.63 -9.01
CA TYR A 497 22.08 -12.62 -9.69
C TYR A 497 23.38 -12.04 -10.27
N ASP A 498 23.33 -11.67 -11.54
CA ASP A 498 24.44 -11.18 -12.36
C ASP A 498 24.33 -9.66 -12.58
N ASP A 499 23.15 -9.07 -12.38
CA ASP A 499 22.93 -7.63 -12.43
C ASP A 499 23.34 -7.03 -11.08
N ILE A 500 24.12 -5.94 -11.14
CA ILE A 500 24.81 -5.36 -9.99
C ILE A 500 24.74 -3.83 -10.09
N VAL A 501 24.44 -3.16 -8.99
CA VAL A 501 24.73 -1.73 -8.84
C VAL A 501 25.47 -1.50 -7.53
N LEU A 502 26.69 -0.98 -7.63
CA LEU A 502 27.51 -0.56 -6.50
C LEU A 502 27.30 0.93 -6.26
N VAL A 503 26.93 1.30 -5.03
CA VAL A 503 26.62 2.68 -4.62
C VAL A 503 27.58 3.07 -3.50
N ALA A 504 28.34 4.15 -3.70
CA ALA A 504 29.23 4.72 -2.70
C ALA A 504 28.76 6.13 -2.33
N ILE A 505 28.60 6.40 -1.04
CA ILE A 505 28.06 7.67 -0.52
C ILE A 505 28.96 8.19 0.60
N ASN A 506 29.47 9.40 0.45
CA ASN A 506 30.05 10.20 1.53
C ASN A 506 29.04 11.25 1.99
N ARG A 507 28.50 11.14 3.21
CA ARG A 507 27.49 12.09 3.72
C ARG A 507 28.06 13.44 4.16
N ARG A 508 29.38 13.63 4.20
CA ARG A 508 30.02 14.83 4.76
C ARG A 508 30.26 15.85 3.65
N PRO A 509 29.64 17.04 3.68
CA PRO A 509 29.62 17.94 2.53
C PRO A 509 31.00 18.48 2.14
N ASP A 510 31.95 18.61 3.07
CA ASP A 510 33.23 19.29 2.85
C ASP A 510 34.46 18.49 3.31
N GLN A 511 34.32 17.18 3.52
CA GLN A 511 35.41 16.30 3.94
C GLN A 511 35.55 15.13 2.98
N SER A 512 36.76 14.93 2.44
CA SER A 512 37.07 13.78 1.58
C SER A 512 37.57 12.58 2.38
N TYR A 513 37.26 11.37 1.90
CA TYR A 513 37.66 10.10 2.50
C TYR A 513 38.33 9.22 1.43
N THR A 514 39.19 8.28 1.84
CA THR A 514 39.85 7.33 0.93
C THR A 514 39.73 5.91 1.48
N ILE A 515 39.03 5.04 0.76
CA ILE A 515 38.89 3.61 1.10
C ILE A 515 39.98 2.84 0.36
N SER A 516 40.93 2.25 1.08
CA SER A 516 42.10 1.60 0.46
C SER A 516 41.75 0.45 -0.48
N ASN A 517 40.71 -0.34 -0.17
CA ASN A 517 40.16 -1.37 -1.04
C ASN A 517 38.64 -1.49 -0.77
N VAL A 518 37.82 -1.39 -1.82
CA VAL A 518 36.42 -1.81 -1.82
C VAL A 518 36.34 -3.12 -2.60
N HIS A 519 35.85 -4.18 -1.96
CA HIS A 519 35.52 -5.43 -2.65
C HIS A 519 34.14 -5.32 -3.30
N THR A 520 33.96 -5.91 -4.48
CA THR A 520 32.69 -5.89 -5.23
C THR A 520 32.58 -7.11 -6.16
N ASN A 521 31.34 -7.51 -6.48
CA ASN A 521 31.07 -8.51 -7.52
C ASN A 521 31.10 -7.92 -8.95
N LEU A 522 31.26 -6.60 -9.12
CA LEU A 522 31.46 -5.99 -10.44
C LEU A 522 32.62 -6.66 -11.19
N GLN A 523 32.50 -6.76 -12.51
CA GLN A 523 33.48 -7.43 -13.36
C GLN A 523 34.73 -6.56 -13.56
N ASN A 524 35.84 -7.16 -13.97
CA ASN A 524 37.07 -6.41 -14.27
C ASN A 524 36.81 -5.42 -15.42
N GLY A 525 36.94 -4.11 -15.16
CA GLY A 525 36.57 -3.09 -16.12
C GLY A 525 36.65 -1.66 -15.58
N LYS A 526 36.23 -0.70 -16.41
CA LYS A 526 36.04 0.70 -16.07
C LYS A 526 34.55 1.00 -16.02
N TYR A 527 34.10 1.70 -14.98
CA TYR A 527 32.72 2.09 -14.77
C TYR A 527 32.63 3.59 -14.55
N THR A 528 31.95 4.29 -15.45
CA THR A 528 31.56 5.69 -15.26
C THR A 528 30.42 5.77 -14.24
N ASP A 529 30.44 6.78 -13.37
CA ASP A 529 29.28 7.13 -12.54
C ASP A 529 28.02 7.36 -13.41
N HIS A 530 26.95 6.64 -13.10
CA HIS A 530 25.65 6.74 -13.76
C HIS A 530 25.00 8.11 -13.58
N LEU A 531 25.30 8.83 -12.48
CA LEU A 531 24.86 10.20 -12.28
C LEU A 531 25.64 11.22 -13.14
N ASN A 532 26.64 10.78 -13.92
CA ASN A 532 27.47 11.61 -14.80
C ASN A 532 28.11 12.81 -14.05
N GLY A 533 28.47 12.63 -12.78
CA GLY A 533 29.04 13.67 -11.93
C GLY A 533 28.02 14.66 -11.33
N LEU A 534 26.70 14.43 -11.47
CA LEU A 534 25.65 15.30 -10.90
C LEU A 534 25.81 15.48 -9.37
N LEU A 535 26.31 14.45 -8.68
CA LEU A 535 26.67 14.46 -7.25
C LEU A 535 28.19 14.26 -7.06
N ASN A 536 28.99 14.89 -7.92
CA ASN A 536 30.47 14.86 -7.93
C ASN A 536 31.12 13.49 -8.23
N GLY A 537 30.34 12.47 -8.59
CA GLY A 537 30.82 11.13 -8.89
C GLY A 537 31.83 11.04 -10.05
N SER A 538 32.58 9.94 -10.06
CA SER A 538 33.81 9.71 -10.83
C SER A 538 33.87 8.31 -11.47
N GLU A 539 34.94 8.01 -12.23
CA GLU A 539 35.12 6.70 -12.85
C GLU A 539 35.85 5.74 -11.90
N ALA A 540 35.25 4.58 -11.61
CA ALA A 540 35.92 3.48 -10.92
C ALA A 540 36.60 2.53 -11.92
N THR A 541 37.76 2.00 -11.54
CA THR A 541 38.38 0.84 -12.21
C THR A 541 38.35 -0.35 -11.26
N VAL A 542 37.65 -1.42 -11.65
CA VAL A 542 37.59 -2.70 -10.93
C VAL A 542 38.69 -3.63 -11.47
N SER A 543 39.49 -4.19 -10.58
CA SER A 543 40.53 -5.17 -10.93
C SER A 543 40.60 -6.28 -9.89
N ASN A 544 40.31 -7.51 -10.34
CA ASN A 544 40.20 -8.73 -9.53
C ASN A 544 39.19 -8.61 -8.38
N GLY A 545 38.01 -8.03 -8.67
CA GLY A 545 36.93 -7.82 -7.69
C GLY A 545 37.22 -6.73 -6.65
N VAL A 546 38.16 -5.82 -6.93
CA VAL A 546 38.57 -4.71 -6.05
C VAL A 546 38.60 -3.40 -6.80
N ILE A 547 38.02 -2.35 -6.18
CA ILE A 547 38.33 -0.94 -6.49
C ILE A 547 39.36 -0.50 -5.45
N ALA A 548 40.58 -0.16 -5.89
CA ALA A 548 41.68 0.20 -5.01
C ALA A 548 41.81 1.71 -4.85
N ASN A 549 42.00 2.19 -3.62
CA ASN A 549 42.08 3.61 -3.24
C ASN A 549 40.90 4.44 -3.79
N LEU A 550 39.67 4.03 -3.47
CA LEU A 550 38.49 4.82 -3.79
C LEU A 550 38.49 6.11 -2.97
N GLU A 551 38.81 7.22 -3.61
CA GLU A 551 38.62 8.57 -3.06
C GLU A 551 37.16 9.01 -3.24
N LEU A 552 36.57 9.58 -2.20
CA LEU A 552 35.23 10.18 -2.22
C LEU A 552 35.34 11.61 -1.69
N SER A 553 35.05 12.59 -2.54
CA SER A 553 35.04 14.00 -2.18
C SER A 553 33.82 14.36 -1.31
N GLY A 554 33.81 15.57 -0.76
CA GLY A 554 32.77 16.02 0.16
C GLY A 554 31.38 16.06 -0.49
N GLY A 555 30.46 15.25 0.02
CA GLY A 555 29.10 15.07 -0.49
C GLY A 555 29.02 14.23 -1.77
N GLU A 556 30.05 13.44 -2.07
CA GLU A 556 30.08 12.62 -3.29
C GLU A 556 29.16 11.40 -3.19
N VAL A 557 28.40 11.18 -4.27
CA VAL A 557 27.67 9.94 -4.53
C VAL A 557 28.14 9.38 -5.87
N ASN A 558 28.54 8.12 -5.86
CA ASN A 558 28.83 7.35 -7.07
C ASN A 558 27.81 6.21 -7.22
N ILE A 559 27.37 5.98 -8.45
CA ILE A 559 26.56 4.82 -8.81
C ILE A 559 27.21 4.12 -10.01
N TRP A 560 27.77 2.93 -9.80
CA TRP A 560 28.38 2.13 -10.87
C TRP A 560 27.56 0.87 -11.11
N SER A 561 27.06 0.70 -12.33
CA SER A 561 26.15 -0.39 -12.70
C SER A 561 26.78 -1.38 -13.69
N TYR A 562 26.45 -2.65 -13.51
CA TYR A 562 26.61 -3.70 -14.50
C TYR A 562 25.25 -4.37 -14.71
N LYS A 563 24.90 -4.61 -15.98
CA LYS A 563 23.70 -5.32 -16.38
C LYS A 563 24.11 -6.44 -17.34
N ASP A 564 23.75 -7.66 -16.98
CA ASP A 564 23.97 -8.84 -17.80
C ASP A 564 22.93 -8.88 -18.93
N THR A 565 23.38 -9.21 -20.14
CA THR A 565 22.55 -9.33 -21.35
C THR A 565 22.58 -10.74 -21.94
N SER A 566 23.21 -11.70 -21.26
CA SER A 566 23.19 -13.12 -21.65
C SER A 566 21.90 -13.80 -21.21
N THR A 567 21.17 -14.40 -22.17
CA THR A 567 19.92 -15.13 -21.90
C THR A 567 20.18 -16.34 -21.01
N LYS A 568 19.45 -16.43 -19.89
CA LYS A 568 19.65 -17.45 -18.85
C LYS A 568 18.35 -18.22 -18.56
N ALA A 569 18.36 -19.01 -17.48
CA ALA A 569 17.11 -19.51 -16.89
C ALA A 569 16.29 -18.33 -16.34
N PRO A 570 14.94 -18.42 -16.32
CA PRO A 570 14.06 -17.39 -15.77
C PRO A 570 14.45 -16.99 -14.34
N LYS A 571 14.31 -15.71 -13.98
CA LYS A 571 14.63 -15.19 -12.64
C LYS A 571 13.43 -14.41 -12.10
N ILE A 572 12.78 -14.89 -11.04
CA ILE A 572 11.69 -14.17 -10.37
C ILE A 572 12.31 -13.12 -9.44
N GLY A 573 11.94 -11.85 -9.64
CA GLY A 573 12.33 -10.74 -8.77
C GLY A 573 11.25 -10.33 -7.78
N ASP A 574 9.97 -10.44 -8.18
CA ASP A 574 8.83 -10.11 -7.33
C ASP A 574 7.52 -10.79 -7.82
N VAL A 575 6.50 -10.91 -6.96
CA VAL A 575 5.17 -11.43 -7.33
C VAL A 575 4.06 -10.64 -6.63
N VAL A 576 3.14 -10.08 -7.42
CA VAL A 576 1.98 -9.33 -6.92
C VAL A 576 0.68 -9.96 -7.42
N SER A 577 -0.26 -10.38 -6.57
CA SER A 577 -0.20 -10.38 -5.10
C SER A 577 0.60 -11.57 -4.54
N THR A 578 0.89 -11.55 -3.24
CA THR A 578 1.58 -12.62 -2.49
C THR A 578 0.62 -13.69 -1.94
N MET A 579 -0.69 -13.47 -2.02
CA MET A 579 -1.73 -14.42 -1.63
C MET A 579 -3.05 -14.19 -2.39
N GLY A 580 -3.84 -15.25 -2.52
CA GLY A 580 -5.16 -15.26 -3.19
C GLY A 580 -5.72 -16.67 -3.36
N ARG A 581 -6.99 -16.76 -3.75
CA ARG A 581 -7.70 -18.02 -4.06
C ARG A 581 -7.63 -18.40 -5.54
N ALA A 582 -8.04 -19.63 -5.85
CA ALA A 582 -8.14 -20.14 -7.23
C ALA A 582 -8.88 -19.15 -8.16
N GLY A 583 -8.33 -18.93 -9.34
CA GLY A 583 -8.87 -17.98 -10.33
C GLY A 583 -8.48 -16.51 -10.10
N ASN A 584 -7.94 -16.10 -8.94
CA ASN A 584 -7.37 -14.75 -8.80
C ASN A 584 -6.20 -14.56 -9.77
N THR A 585 -6.02 -13.33 -10.26
CA THR A 585 -4.86 -12.95 -11.09
C THR A 585 -3.59 -12.92 -10.24
N VAL A 586 -2.46 -13.27 -10.86
CA VAL A 586 -1.11 -13.10 -10.29
C VAL A 586 -0.18 -12.57 -11.36
N TYR A 587 0.58 -11.53 -11.03
CA TYR A 587 1.64 -10.96 -11.85
C TYR A 587 3.00 -11.36 -11.27
N ILE A 588 3.82 -12.01 -12.07
CA ILE A 588 5.19 -12.44 -11.74
C ILE A 588 6.14 -11.51 -12.48
N TYR A 589 7.04 -10.84 -11.77
CA TYR A 589 8.00 -9.87 -12.31
C TYR A 589 9.43 -10.40 -12.20
N GLY A 590 10.28 -10.03 -13.14
CA GLY A 590 11.67 -10.50 -13.17
C GLY A 590 12.34 -10.38 -14.54
N LYS A 591 13.14 -11.39 -14.89
CA LYS A 591 14.04 -11.39 -16.05
C LYS A 591 14.10 -12.76 -16.73
N ASP A 592 14.49 -12.79 -18.00
CA ASP A 592 14.66 -14.00 -18.82
C ASP A 592 13.34 -14.78 -19.04
N PHE A 593 12.19 -14.09 -19.09
CA PHE A 593 10.87 -14.71 -19.24
C PHE A 593 10.43 -14.89 -20.71
N GLU A 594 11.15 -14.34 -21.70
CA GLU A 594 10.70 -14.28 -23.11
C GLU A 594 10.36 -15.65 -23.71
N ASN A 595 11.00 -16.71 -23.20
CA ASN A 595 10.82 -18.10 -23.63
C ASN A 595 10.24 -18.99 -22.51
N ALA A 596 9.58 -18.41 -21.52
CA ALA A 596 8.91 -19.15 -20.45
C ALA A 596 7.84 -20.11 -21.02
N SER A 597 8.00 -21.40 -20.75
CA SER A 597 7.16 -22.48 -21.27
C SER A 597 6.08 -22.93 -20.29
N SER A 598 6.28 -22.71 -18.99
CA SER A 598 5.34 -23.11 -17.93
C SER A 598 5.55 -22.28 -16.67
N VAL A 599 4.46 -22.08 -15.92
CA VAL A 599 4.45 -21.52 -14.56
C VAL A 599 3.78 -22.50 -13.63
N LYS A 600 4.33 -22.71 -12.43
CA LYS A 600 3.75 -23.61 -11.43
C LYS A 600 3.49 -22.94 -10.09
N PHE A 601 2.47 -23.42 -9.39
CA PHE A 601 2.18 -23.20 -7.97
C PHE A 601 2.38 -24.55 -7.27
N GLY A 602 3.52 -24.71 -6.59
CA GLY A 602 3.97 -26.03 -6.15
C GLY A 602 4.23 -26.93 -7.36
N ASP A 603 3.58 -28.11 -7.40
CA ASP A 603 3.63 -29.02 -8.54
C ASP A 603 2.61 -28.69 -9.66
N VAL A 604 1.61 -27.85 -9.37
CA VAL A 604 0.45 -27.59 -10.24
C VAL A 604 0.77 -26.52 -11.26
N GLU A 605 0.52 -26.80 -12.54
CA GLU A 605 0.83 -25.90 -13.66
C GLU A 605 -0.36 -25.00 -14.01
N THR A 606 -0.10 -23.75 -14.43
CA THR A 606 -1.14 -22.79 -14.82
C THR A 606 -0.83 -22.13 -16.18
N PRO A 607 -1.85 -21.82 -17.02
CA PRO A 607 -1.64 -21.15 -18.29
C PRO A 607 -1.05 -19.74 -18.15
N ILE A 608 -0.04 -19.44 -18.97
CA ILE A 608 0.48 -18.08 -19.15
C ILE A 608 -0.54 -17.28 -19.97
N LEU A 609 -1.10 -16.22 -19.37
CA LEU A 609 -2.11 -15.35 -19.97
C LEU A 609 -1.49 -14.13 -20.67
N GLU A 610 -0.36 -13.65 -20.16
CA GLU A 610 0.42 -12.56 -20.72
C GLU A 610 1.91 -12.82 -20.43
N ASN A 611 2.80 -12.44 -21.34
CA ASN A 611 4.25 -12.48 -21.13
C ASN A 611 4.93 -11.35 -21.91
N THR A 612 5.75 -10.54 -21.22
CA THR A 612 6.48 -9.40 -21.79
C THR A 612 8.00 -9.52 -21.69
N GLY A 613 8.53 -10.71 -21.36
CA GLY A 613 9.96 -10.93 -21.09
C GLY A 613 10.41 -10.56 -19.67
N THR A 614 9.69 -9.63 -19.03
CA THR A 614 9.96 -9.14 -17.66
C THR A 614 8.74 -9.17 -16.73
N LYS A 615 7.54 -9.40 -17.28
CA LYS A 615 6.29 -9.64 -16.56
C LYS A 615 5.60 -10.86 -17.17
N ILE A 616 5.11 -11.76 -16.33
CA ILE A 616 4.16 -12.82 -16.69
C ILE A 616 2.85 -12.58 -15.94
N LYS A 617 1.71 -12.75 -16.60
CA LYS A 617 0.38 -12.83 -15.98
C LYS A 617 -0.14 -14.26 -16.01
N VAL A 618 -0.62 -14.74 -14.88
CA VAL A 618 -1.28 -16.04 -14.71
C VAL A 618 -2.52 -15.90 -13.81
N GLN A 619 -3.25 -16.99 -13.61
CA GLN A 619 -4.19 -17.13 -12.50
C GLN A 619 -3.74 -18.27 -11.57
N VAL A 620 -4.13 -18.20 -10.30
CA VAL A 620 -3.97 -19.33 -9.37
C VAL A 620 -4.77 -20.54 -9.91
N PRO A 621 -4.15 -21.70 -10.17
CA PRO A 621 -4.85 -22.84 -10.76
C PRO A 621 -5.83 -23.47 -9.75
N THR A 622 -6.92 -24.03 -10.25
CA THR A 622 -8.01 -24.61 -9.44
C THR A 622 -7.56 -25.81 -8.60
N GLU A 623 -6.56 -26.53 -9.08
CA GLU A 623 -5.97 -27.71 -8.46
C GLU A 623 -4.85 -27.36 -7.46
N ALA A 624 -4.53 -26.08 -7.26
CA ALA A 624 -3.55 -25.65 -6.27
C ALA A 624 -3.96 -26.08 -4.85
N VAL A 625 -3.02 -26.66 -4.11
CA VAL A 625 -3.26 -27.07 -2.71
C VAL A 625 -3.30 -25.81 -1.85
N PRO A 626 -4.34 -25.57 -1.03
CA PRO A 626 -4.36 -24.42 -0.12
C PRO A 626 -3.17 -24.38 0.85
N GLY A 627 -2.77 -23.18 1.24
CA GLY A 627 -1.56 -22.89 2.00
C GLY A 627 -0.38 -22.42 1.14
N TYR A 628 0.81 -22.41 1.74
CA TYR A 628 2.03 -21.90 1.10
C TYR A 628 2.51 -22.81 -0.03
N ASN A 629 2.52 -22.26 -1.24
CA ASN A 629 3.03 -22.86 -2.47
C ASN A 629 4.30 -22.13 -2.92
N LYS A 630 5.17 -22.84 -3.63
CA LYS A 630 6.33 -22.25 -4.30
C LYS A 630 5.97 -21.94 -5.75
N ILE A 631 5.99 -20.67 -6.15
CA ILE A 631 5.88 -20.27 -7.55
C ILE A 631 7.21 -20.53 -8.25
N THR A 632 7.18 -21.14 -9.44
CA THR A 632 8.34 -21.24 -10.34
C THR A 632 7.96 -20.94 -11.78
N VAL A 633 8.93 -20.40 -12.54
CA VAL A 633 8.86 -20.20 -13.99
C VAL A 633 9.93 -21.07 -14.65
N SER A 634 9.58 -21.82 -15.69
CA SER A 634 10.53 -22.65 -16.44
C SER A 634 10.58 -22.27 -17.92
N SER A 635 11.75 -22.44 -18.53
CA SER A 635 12.00 -22.36 -19.98
C SER A 635 12.96 -23.46 -20.41
N LEU A 636 13.29 -23.53 -21.71
CA LEU A 636 14.34 -24.43 -22.22
C LEU A 636 15.73 -24.17 -21.61
N SER A 637 15.96 -22.99 -21.03
CA SER A 637 17.22 -22.63 -20.36
C SER A 637 17.30 -23.11 -18.90
N GLY A 638 16.18 -23.53 -18.29
CA GLY A 638 16.13 -23.96 -16.89
C GLY A 638 14.88 -23.49 -16.16
N THR A 639 14.88 -23.64 -14.83
CA THR A 639 13.80 -23.19 -13.93
C THR A 639 14.33 -22.12 -12.98
N SER A 640 13.46 -21.19 -12.58
CA SER A 640 13.77 -20.08 -11.69
C SER A 640 14.07 -20.47 -10.25
N ASN A 641 14.48 -19.47 -9.46
CA ASN A 641 14.21 -19.46 -8.02
C ASN A 641 12.72 -19.68 -7.72
N GLN A 642 12.44 -20.07 -6.49
CA GLN A 642 11.10 -20.15 -5.94
C GLN A 642 10.71 -18.80 -5.31
N PHE A 643 9.42 -18.46 -5.38
CA PHE A 643 8.80 -17.39 -4.60
C PHE A 643 7.67 -17.98 -3.76
N ASP A 644 7.47 -17.53 -2.52
CA ASP A 644 6.41 -18.03 -1.64
C ASP A 644 5.07 -17.33 -1.91
N TYR A 645 4.02 -18.10 -2.15
CA TYR A 645 2.67 -17.61 -2.38
C TYR A 645 1.66 -18.38 -1.53
N ASN A 646 0.81 -17.68 -0.77
CA ASN A 646 -0.21 -18.33 0.05
C ASN A 646 -1.53 -18.50 -0.72
N VAL A 647 -1.85 -19.73 -1.10
CA VAL A 647 -3.12 -20.09 -1.75
C VAL A 647 -4.22 -20.17 -0.69
N LEU A 648 -5.24 -19.33 -0.78
CA LEU A 648 -6.33 -19.30 0.20
C LEU A 648 -7.31 -20.46 -0.01
N SER A 649 -7.90 -20.98 1.06
CA SER A 649 -8.80 -22.16 1.04
C SER A 649 -10.19 -21.90 0.44
N GLY A 650 -10.39 -20.71 -0.12
CA GLY A 650 -11.65 -20.20 -0.67
C GLY A 650 -11.82 -18.71 -0.33
N ASP A 651 -12.95 -18.17 -0.75
CA ASP A 651 -13.43 -16.82 -0.45
C ASP A 651 -13.35 -16.56 1.06
N GLN A 652 -12.78 -15.44 1.49
CA GLN A 652 -12.55 -15.20 2.92
C GLN A 652 -13.77 -14.56 3.61
N THR A 653 -13.99 -14.94 4.88
CA THR A 653 -15.02 -14.42 5.80
C THR A 653 -14.45 -14.38 7.22
N GLN A 654 -15.12 -13.76 8.19
CA GLN A 654 -14.61 -13.67 9.58
C GLN A 654 -15.31 -14.62 10.55
N VAL A 655 -14.53 -15.24 11.44
CA VAL A 655 -15.03 -15.91 12.65
C VAL A 655 -14.35 -15.28 13.87
N VAL A 656 -15.16 -14.87 14.85
CA VAL A 656 -14.67 -14.36 16.14
C VAL A 656 -14.65 -15.50 17.14
N PHE A 657 -13.45 -15.97 17.46
CA PHE A 657 -13.22 -17.06 18.39
C PHE A 657 -13.23 -16.53 19.83
N HIS A 658 -13.99 -17.15 20.74
CA HIS A 658 -14.17 -16.72 22.12
C HIS A 658 -13.87 -17.85 23.13
N VAL A 659 -13.07 -17.58 24.16
CA VAL A 659 -12.77 -18.56 25.22
C VAL A 659 -12.48 -17.92 26.57
N LYS A 660 -12.99 -18.52 27.64
CA LYS A 660 -12.63 -18.22 29.03
C LYS A 660 -11.50 -19.14 29.51
N ALA A 661 -10.36 -18.53 29.86
CA ALA A 661 -9.15 -19.24 30.26
C ALA A 661 -8.24 -18.37 31.16
N ASP A 662 -7.94 -18.85 32.37
CA ASP A 662 -6.86 -18.28 33.19
C ASP A 662 -5.49 -18.59 32.55
N THR A 663 -4.55 -17.64 32.58
CA THR A 663 -3.16 -17.83 32.13
C THR A 663 -2.17 -17.27 33.13
N ASN A 664 -0.93 -17.76 33.12
CA ASN A 664 0.17 -17.13 33.85
C ASN A 664 0.69 -15.89 33.09
N VAL A 665 1.42 -15.02 33.78
CA VAL A 665 2.09 -13.87 33.15
C VAL A 665 3.07 -14.38 32.09
N GLY A 666 2.85 -14.00 30.83
CA GLY A 666 3.65 -14.46 29.68
C GLY A 666 3.08 -15.67 28.93
N GLU A 667 1.97 -16.26 29.38
CA GLU A 667 1.14 -17.18 28.57
C GLU A 667 0.04 -16.41 27.83
N ASN A 668 -0.08 -16.66 26.52
CA ASN A 668 -1.15 -16.14 25.68
C ASN A 668 -1.99 -17.31 25.10
N ILE A 669 -3.26 -17.02 24.79
CA ILE A 669 -4.17 -17.92 24.09
C ILE A 669 -4.03 -17.74 22.57
N TYR A 670 -4.13 -18.84 21.83
CA TYR A 670 -4.14 -18.91 20.37
C TYR A 670 -5.15 -19.96 19.90
N VAL A 671 -5.57 -19.92 18.64
CA VAL A 671 -6.37 -20.97 17.99
C VAL A 671 -5.56 -21.66 16.89
N VAL A 672 -5.78 -22.97 16.74
CA VAL A 672 -5.17 -23.81 15.71
C VAL A 672 -6.20 -24.84 15.24
N GLY A 673 -6.19 -25.22 13.95
CA GLY A 673 -7.26 -26.03 13.36
C GLY A 673 -6.94 -26.68 12.03
N ASN A 674 -7.95 -27.32 11.42
CA ASN A 674 -7.85 -28.21 10.26
C ASN A 674 -7.70 -27.53 8.88
N ILE A 675 -7.30 -26.27 8.84
CA ILE A 675 -7.15 -25.47 7.62
C ILE A 675 -5.84 -24.66 7.67
N PRO A 676 -5.24 -24.30 6.52
CA PRO A 676 -4.01 -23.52 6.46
C PRO A 676 -4.11 -22.15 7.13
N GLU A 677 -5.28 -21.49 7.05
CA GLU A 677 -5.56 -20.23 7.76
C GLU A 677 -5.53 -20.37 9.30
N LEU A 678 -5.59 -21.60 9.83
CA LEU A 678 -5.41 -21.95 11.25
C LEU A 678 -4.24 -22.92 11.48
N GLY A 679 -3.30 -22.99 10.53
CA GLY A 679 -2.01 -23.66 10.69
C GLY A 679 -1.98 -25.18 10.47
N ASP A 680 -3.05 -25.82 9.99
CA ASP A 680 -3.12 -27.28 9.77
C ASP A 680 -2.71 -28.11 11.00
N TRP A 681 -3.29 -27.78 12.16
CA TRP A 681 -2.97 -28.32 13.49
C TRP A 681 -1.52 -28.11 13.97
N ASN A 682 -0.67 -27.39 13.25
CA ASN A 682 0.68 -27.06 13.69
C ASN A 682 0.66 -25.84 14.64
N PRO A 683 1.03 -25.99 15.92
CA PRO A 683 0.99 -24.89 16.88
C PRO A 683 2.05 -23.81 16.62
N ASP A 684 3.03 -24.04 15.74
CA ASP A 684 3.97 -23.00 15.27
C ASP A 684 3.45 -22.21 14.06
N LYS A 685 2.29 -22.60 13.53
CA LYS A 685 1.50 -21.86 12.52
C LYS A 685 0.11 -21.46 13.04
N CYS A 686 -0.07 -21.38 14.36
CA CYS A 686 -1.33 -20.95 14.96
C CYS A 686 -1.70 -19.50 14.55
N SER A 687 -2.88 -19.05 14.97
CA SER A 687 -3.28 -17.64 14.87
C SER A 687 -2.26 -16.68 15.52
N GLU A 688 -2.50 -15.37 15.38
CA GLU A 688 -1.93 -14.43 16.36
C GLU A 688 -2.47 -14.70 17.77
N ALA A 689 -1.88 -14.07 18.80
CA ALA A 689 -2.40 -14.16 20.17
C ALA A 689 -3.83 -13.58 20.25
N PHE A 690 -4.61 -13.99 21.24
CA PHE A 690 -5.94 -13.43 21.48
C PHE A 690 -5.85 -12.07 22.22
N LEU A 691 -6.96 -11.33 22.21
CA LEU A 691 -7.19 -10.09 22.96
C LEU A 691 -8.02 -10.41 24.21
N ASN A 692 -7.76 -9.73 25.34
CA ASN A 692 -8.36 -10.07 26.64
C ASN A 692 -8.73 -8.87 27.53
N PRO A 693 -9.41 -7.82 27.02
CA PRO A 693 -9.77 -6.63 27.80
C PRO A 693 -10.67 -6.95 29.02
N LYS A 694 -11.31 -8.12 29.02
CA LYS A 694 -12.27 -8.59 30.04
C LYS A 694 -11.84 -9.98 30.58
N HIS A 695 -10.53 -10.18 30.78
CA HIS A 695 -9.92 -11.41 31.33
C HIS A 695 -10.69 -11.93 32.58
N PRO A 696 -10.98 -13.25 32.70
CA PRO A 696 -10.42 -14.39 31.94
C PRO A 696 -11.06 -14.64 30.57
N GLU A 697 -11.91 -13.76 30.06
CA GLU A 697 -12.42 -13.85 28.68
C GLU A 697 -11.37 -13.36 27.66
N TRP A 698 -11.16 -14.16 26.61
CA TRP A 698 -10.29 -13.90 25.47
C TRP A 698 -11.10 -14.01 24.18
N TYR A 699 -10.81 -13.13 23.21
CA TYR A 699 -11.38 -13.22 21.86
C TYR A 699 -10.35 -12.94 20.76
N LEU A 700 -10.62 -13.42 19.54
CA LEU A 700 -9.87 -13.06 18.34
C LEU A 700 -10.72 -13.22 17.07
N PRO A 701 -10.91 -12.15 16.28
CA PRO A 701 -11.36 -12.25 14.89
C PRO A 701 -10.29 -12.91 14.02
N VAL A 702 -10.66 -13.91 13.21
CA VAL A 702 -9.76 -14.56 12.26
C VAL A 702 -10.45 -14.69 10.90
N SER A 703 -9.70 -14.37 9.84
CA SER A 703 -10.13 -14.51 8.45
C SER A 703 -9.90 -15.94 7.97
N VAL A 704 -11.00 -16.60 7.58
CA VAL A 704 -11.13 -18.03 7.30
C VAL A 704 -11.95 -18.24 6.01
N PRO A 705 -11.88 -19.40 5.33
CA PRO A 705 -12.68 -19.65 4.13
C PRO A 705 -14.18 -19.75 4.41
N ALA A 706 -15.00 -19.22 3.51
CA ALA A 706 -16.45 -19.18 3.56
C ALA A 706 -17.12 -20.55 3.34
N GLY A 707 -18.26 -20.75 4.01
CA GLY A 707 -19.11 -21.94 3.90
C GLY A 707 -18.43 -23.25 4.30
N LYS A 708 -17.46 -23.25 5.23
CA LYS A 708 -16.69 -24.44 5.64
C LYS A 708 -17.00 -24.86 7.07
N GLU A 709 -17.04 -26.17 7.33
CA GLU A 709 -16.86 -26.70 8.68
C GLU A 709 -15.38 -26.60 9.06
N ILE A 710 -15.08 -25.80 10.08
CA ILE A 710 -13.74 -25.56 10.62
C ILE A 710 -13.64 -26.26 11.97
N LYS A 711 -12.67 -27.15 12.13
CA LYS A 711 -12.35 -27.88 13.35
C LYS A 711 -11.10 -27.31 13.99
N PHE A 712 -11.16 -27.03 15.28
CA PHE A 712 -10.14 -26.27 15.98
C PHE A 712 -10.02 -26.65 17.47
N LYS A 713 -8.93 -26.22 18.09
CA LYS A 713 -8.76 -26.17 19.54
C LYS A 713 -8.03 -24.90 19.94
N PHE A 714 -8.21 -24.48 21.19
CA PHE A 714 -7.36 -23.46 21.79
C PHE A 714 -6.05 -24.07 22.29
N ILE A 715 -4.98 -23.27 22.24
CA ILE A 715 -3.69 -23.58 22.84
C ILE A 715 -3.21 -22.38 23.68
N LYS A 716 -2.49 -22.65 24.77
CA LYS A 716 -1.65 -21.67 25.46
C LYS A 716 -0.23 -21.81 24.94
N LYS A 717 0.45 -20.70 24.66
CA LYS A 717 1.91 -20.67 24.45
C LYS A 717 2.54 -19.69 25.43
N ASP A 718 3.60 -20.10 26.09
CA ASP A 718 4.44 -19.21 26.90
C ASP A 718 5.62 -18.62 26.09
N ALA A 719 6.34 -17.66 26.67
CA ALA A 719 7.49 -17.00 26.05
C ALA A 719 8.70 -17.93 25.75
N SER A 720 8.68 -19.19 26.17
CA SER A 720 9.66 -20.21 25.77
C SER A 720 9.21 -21.05 24.57
N GLY A 721 8.00 -20.82 24.07
CA GLY A 721 7.37 -21.60 23.00
C GLY A 721 6.68 -22.89 23.47
N LYS A 722 6.63 -23.14 24.78
CA LYS A 722 5.94 -24.33 25.33
C LYS A 722 4.44 -24.23 25.07
N VAL A 723 3.89 -25.25 24.42
CA VAL A 723 2.46 -25.36 24.07
C VAL A 723 1.71 -26.18 25.13
N ILE A 724 0.52 -25.73 25.53
CA ILE A 724 -0.46 -26.51 26.30
C ILE A 724 -1.78 -26.52 25.52
N TRP A 725 -2.35 -27.70 25.29
CA TRP A 725 -3.58 -27.88 24.51
C TRP A 725 -4.82 -28.00 25.40
N GLU A 726 -6.00 -27.82 24.79
CA GLU A 726 -7.26 -28.29 25.39
C GLU A 726 -7.34 -29.83 25.37
N GLU A 727 -6.98 -30.44 26.50
CA GLU A 727 -7.14 -31.87 26.79
C GLU A 727 -8.58 -32.23 27.21
N GLY A 728 -8.91 -33.53 27.24
CA GLY A 728 -10.20 -34.06 27.72
C GLY A 728 -11.39 -33.89 26.76
N ILE A 729 -11.36 -32.89 25.89
CA ILE A 729 -12.42 -32.60 24.90
C ILE A 729 -12.10 -33.13 23.50
N ALA A 730 -13.15 -33.37 22.70
CA ALA A 730 -13.05 -33.50 21.25
C ALA A 730 -12.68 -32.16 20.58
N ASP A 731 -12.37 -32.18 19.29
CA ASP A 731 -12.13 -30.97 18.52
C ASP A 731 -13.41 -30.12 18.47
N ARG A 732 -13.27 -28.80 18.69
CA ARG A 732 -14.38 -27.85 18.57
C ARG A 732 -14.68 -27.65 17.08
N SER A 733 -15.93 -27.33 16.74
CA SER A 733 -16.36 -27.12 15.34
C SER A 733 -17.24 -25.87 15.22
N VAL A 734 -17.03 -25.12 14.14
CA VAL A 734 -17.82 -23.96 13.73
C VAL A 734 -18.02 -24.02 12.21
N VAL A 735 -19.17 -23.58 11.71
CA VAL A 735 -19.39 -23.37 10.28
C VAL A 735 -19.26 -21.88 9.99
N SER A 736 -18.35 -21.52 9.09
CA SER A 736 -18.14 -20.12 8.66
C SER A 736 -19.29 -19.63 7.77
N SER A 737 -19.42 -18.31 7.59
CA SER A 737 -20.49 -17.73 6.76
C SER A 737 -20.29 -18.10 5.29
N ASP A 738 -21.38 -18.29 4.54
CA ASP A 738 -21.35 -18.38 3.07
C ASP A 738 -21.15 -17.00 2.40
N ASP A 739 -21.18 -15.91 3.17
CA ASP A 739 -21.05 -14.53 2.74
C ASP A 739 -19.64 -14.00 3.06
N SER A 740 -18.95 -13.36 2.10
CA SER A 740 -17.60 -12.81 2.30
C SER A 740 -17.56 -11.78 3.41
N ALA A 741 -18.56 -10.89 3.44
CA ALA A 741 -18.71 -9.88 4.48
C ALA A 741 -19.22 -10.46 5.82
N GLY A 742 -19.43 -11.78 5.88
CA GLY A 742 -19.88 -12.48 7.07
C GLY A 742 -18.94 -12.32 8.25
N VAL A 743 -19.56 -12.19 9.43
CA VAL A 743 -18.88 -12.34 10.72
C VAL A 743 -19.72 -13.29 11.57
N ILE A 744 -19.07 -14.27 12.21
CA ILE A 744 -19.72 -15.23 13.11
C ILE A 744 -18.97 -15.30 14.43
N ASP A 745 -19.61 -14.90 15.52
CA ASP A 745 -19.16 -15.21 16.86
C ASP A 745 -19.33 -16.70 17.18
N THR A 746 -18.25 -17.32 17.65
CA THR A 746 -18.34 -18.60 18.35
C THR A 746 -18.98 -18.42 19.73
N PRO A 747 -19.64 -19.44 20.30
CA PRO A 747 -20.01 -19.42 21.71
C PRO A 747 -18.77 -19.22 22.60
N ILE A 748 -18.91 -18.47 23.70
CA ILE A 748 -17.81 -18.31 24.66
C ILE A 748 -17.54 -19.65 25.36
N TYR A 749 -16.57 -20.41 24.86
CA TYR A 749 -16.17 -21.69 25.41
C TYR A 749 -15.48 -21.50 26.77
N ASN A 750 -15.49 -22.53 27.62
CA ASN A 750 -14.62 -22.58 28.80
C ASN A 750 -13.47 -23.55 28.52
N TRP A 751 -12.25 -23.18 28.88
CA TRP A 751 -11.05 -23.98 28.60
C TRP A 751 -11.19 -25.44 29.07
N GLY A 752 -11.11 -26.39 28.14
CA GLY A 752 -11.23 -27.82 28.43
C GLY A 752 -12.64 -28.31 28.80
N GLN A 753 -13.70 -27.58 28.42
CA GLN A 753 -15.12 -27.97 28.58
C GLN A 753 -15.91 -27.85 27.28
#